data_AF-A0A2E5JQC5-F1
#
_entry.id   AF-A0A2E5JQC5-F1
#
_cell.length_a   1.000
_cell.length_b   1.000
_cell.length_c   1.000
_cell.angle_alpha   90.00
_cell.angle_beta   90.00
_cell.angle_gamma   90.00
#
_symmetry.space_group_name_H-M   'P 1'
#
loop_
_entity.id
_entity.type
_entity.pdbx_description
1 polymer ?
#
loop_
_entity_poly.entity_id
_entity_poly.type
_entity_poly.pdbx_seq_one_letter_code
_entity_poly.pdbx_strand_id
1 'polypeptide(L)'
;MKYRHSNGAVAPLSMIFAFVSMLLTVAYLGNSSTINYQERYRFAEVTAQYIAEAGLNREAADYLPYLSGADTTLVGDMGVDFGEDNSGNSLGRYKNVICGTQYVESSTRKEFYGLSTGEVSYESPNGNDVIVERTASLIMSPTGFEEFMYFTNDENPFGPNAGAYVSFGNSDVLEGRVHTNSPTVTFSEYGCPDFLGRLSVTEPISYEGDSSCMDDMVDEDGESIIDTVSSIIYPPDNSANILRANAKRTFTADDMITFTPFLQDTLIMTELEFEESGGYYATQWWYLMPPVLAAPPEIDFMYDAVTPGQQVEDFSVQLMDADTWEEAWNDVTEYDDADFLIVDDTDIDGNNIGTFMTQINAGDEMILESHINNKKAVFVASSDPFNFFNRWIIALEPGTMNYLTDTGEGFFHEEELYLTYVGEEGALNTEVPFNAFEFFHNHPDDGQSMCSADGFHHFDYRYWLCDDRYDSQDCVEEATDKSYVYSSRTFYPYTGPEVVYIQGGPVMVRGIVKGQYTVVTDDSVEYRRHDDATIIDQIWGNIWITGDIVYEDSYSSGAVIEPEDGGTNNVLGLVAGGNIILANTRENGARNNYQGANVNVNAAVMALHGAFISHYWQNSVQSTFCPTCAIPNNSQPWFSLGDGRGGHRNPVLPESSNGNYTNNIDYRGAINLWGSIVQQERGYMKRNAPCSNPIPGGDCYTSEDIGYDKNYNYDYNLIDRPPPYYPDQSTVDGAIVLRLKSYGLVVGE
;
A
#
# COMPACT_ATOMS: atom_id res chain seq x y z
N MET A 1 48.28 113.73 -23.32
CA MET A 1 49.08 112.72 -22.60
C MET A 1 48.64 112.68 -21.15
N LYS A 2 48.03 111.58 -20.69
CA LYS A 2 48.05 111.08 -19.29
C LYS A 2 47.22 109.79 -19.26
N TYR A 3 47.89 108.64 -19.33
CA TYR A 3 47.29 107.33 -19.06
C TYR A 3 47.26 107.12 -17.54
N ARG A 4 46.09 106.73 -17.02
CA ARG A 4 45.89 106.25 -15.64
C ARG A 4 46.28 104.77 -15.58
N HIS A 5 47.24 104.43 -14.72
CA HIS A 5 47.49 103.04 -14.30
C HIS A 5 46.39 102.62 -13.30
N SER A 6 45.74 101.48 -13.55
CA SER A 6 44.97 100.76 -12.54
C SER A 6 45.89 99.81 -11.78
N ASN A 7 45.71 99.72 -10.47
CA ASN A 7 46.44 98.79 -9.60
C ASN A 7 45.93 97.36 -9.87
N GLY A 8 46.77 96.51 -10.47
CA GLY A 8 46.40 95.16 -10.88
C GLY A 8 46.44 94.15 -9.72
N ALA A 9 45.28 93.67 -9.31
CA ALA A 9 45.12 92.49 -8.45
C ALA A 9 45.20 91.16 -9.24
N VAL A 10 45.90 91.15 -10.39
CA VAL A 10 45.92 90.03 -11.35
C VAL A 10 46.69 88.84 -10.79
N ALA A 11 47.81 89.06 -10.09
CA ALA A 11 48.67 87.98 -9.58
C ALA A 11 48.09 87.20 -8.38
N PRO A 12 47.44 87.83 -7.37
CA PRO A 12 46.77 87.08 -6.31
C PRO A 12 45.54 86.31 -6.81
N LEU A 13 44.79 86.89 -7.75
CA LEU A 13 43.60 86.27 -8.32
C LEU A 13 43.96 85.04 -9.18
N SER A 14 45.03 85.13 -9.98
CA SER A 14 45.51 83.99 -10.77
C SER A 14 46.06 82.86 -9.90
N MET A 15 46.71 83.17 -8.77
CA MET A 15 47.10 82.16 -7.77
C MET A 15 45.88 81.47 -7.15
N ILE A 16 44.84 82.21 -6.78
CA ILE A 16 43.60 81.62 -6.23
C ILE A 16 42.94 80.70 -7.29
N PHE A 17 42.83 81.14 -8.54
CA PHE A 17 42.29 80.30 -9.61
C PHE A 17 43.15 79.05 -9.88
N ALA A 18 44.48 79.16 -9.77
CA ALA A 18 45.37 78.00 -9.88
C ALA A 18 45.19 77.01 -8.70
N PHE A 19 45.07 77.51 -7.47
CA PHE A 19 44.78 76.66 -6.29
C PHE A 19 43.40 76.00 -6.37
N VAL A 20 42.36 76.75 -6.77
CA VAL A 20 41.01 76.21 -6.96
C VAL A 20 40.99 75.18 -8.09
N SER A 21 41.69 75.44 -9.20
CA SER A 21 41.83 74.47 -10.29
C SER A 21 42.53 73.20 -9.82
N MET A 22 43.61 73.32 -9.04
CA MET A 22 44.33 72.16 -8.50
C MET A 22 43.46 71.36 -7.52
N LEU A 23 42.70 72.03 -6.66
CA LEU A 23 41.74 71.39 -5.76
C LEU A 23 40.63 70.66 -6.52
N LEU A 24 40.09 71.27 -7.59
CA LEU A 24 39.12 70.62 -8.47
C LEU A 24 39.70 69.40 -9.18
N THR A 25 40.95 69.48 -9.66
CA THR A 25 41.65 68.34 -10.28
C THR A 25 41.88 67.22 -9.27
N VAL A 26 42.32 67.53 -8.04
CA VAL A 26 42.52 66.53 -6.97
C VAL A 26 41.20 65.89 -6.57
N ALA A 27 40.13 66.68 -6.41
CA ALA A 27 38.80 66.16 -6.10
C ALA A 27 38.25 65.27 -7.22
N TYR A 28 38.45 65.65 -8.48
CA TYR A 28 38.06 64.84 -9.65
C TYR A 28 38.84 63.53 -9.71
N LEU A 29 40.17 63.57 -9.50
CA LEU A 29 41.01 62.36 -9.46
C LEU A 29 40.64 61.44 -8.30
N GLY A 30 40.34 62.00 -7.13
CA GLY A 30 39.83 61.24 -5.99
C GLY A 30 38.51 60.54 -6.32
N ASN A 31 37.55 61.26 -6.88
CA ASN A 31 36.26 60.68 -7.29
C ASN A 31 36.42 59.62 -8.38
N SER A 32 37.26 59.87 -9.39
CA SER A 32 37.55 58.90 -10.45
C SER A 32 38.21 57.63 -9.92
N SER A 33 39.09 57.75 -8.93
CA SER A 33 39.73 56.60 -8.30
C SER A 33 38.75 55.79 -7.45
N THR A 34 37.85 56.46 -6.72
CA THR A 34 36.77 55.80 -5.98
C THR A 34 35.82 55.07 -6.91
N ILE A 35 35.41 55.71 -8.02
CA ILE A 35 34.54 55.08 -9.03
C ILE A 35 35.22 53.84 -9.62
N ASN A 36 36.50 53.95 -10.02
CA ASN A 36 37.23 52.80 -10.56
C ASN A 36 37.34 51.65 -9.54
N TYR A 37 37.59 51.95 -8.27
CA TYR A 37 37.59 50.94 -7.20
C TYR A 37 36.23 50.26 -7.05
N GLN A 38 35.14 51.04 -7.03
CA GLN A 38 33.78 50.49 -6.95
C GLN A 38 33.42 49.63 -8.15
N GLU A 39 33.81 50.02 -9.36
CA GLU A 39 33.56 49.25 -10.57
C GLU A 39 34.37 47.94 -10.59
N ARG A 40 35.64 47.96 -10.14
CA ARG A 40 36.44 46.72 -10.00
C ARG A 40 35.85 45.77 -8.97
N TYR A 41 35.41 46.30 -7.83
CA TYR A 41 34.76 45.49 -6.80
C TYR A 41 33.45 44.88 -7.32
N ARG A 42 32.59 45.67 -7.98
CA ARG A 42 31.34 45.19 -8.59
C ARG A 42 31.58 44.13 -9.65
N PHE A 43 32.60 44.31 -10.48
CA PHE A 43 32.98 43.32 -11.48
C PHE A 43 33.43 42.02 -10.79
N ALA A 44 34.34 42.08 -9.82
CA ALA A 44 34.81 40.92 -9.07
C ALA A 44 33.66 40.22 -8.32
N GLU A 45 32.70 40.97 -7.77
CA GLU A 45 31.50 40.45 -7.13
C GLU A 45 30.60 39.66 -8.09
N VAL A 46 30.30 40.21 -9.27
CA VAL A 46 29.51 39.52 -10.30
C VAL A 46 30.26 38.31 -10.85
N THR A 47 31.59 38.41 -11.02
CA THR A 47 32.42 37.28 -11.44
C THR A 47 32.45 36.18 -10.38
N ALA A 48 32.57 36.53 -9.09
CA ALA A 48 32.53 35.58 -7.99
C ALA A 48 31.18 34.86 -7.91
N GLN A 49 30.07 35.58 -8.09
CA GLN A 49 28.74 34.98 -8.19
C GLN A 49 28.66 33.98 -9.36
N TYR A 50 29.09 34.39 -10.55
CA TYR A 50 29.07 33.52 -11.73
C TYR A 50 29.91 32.25 -11.54
N ILE A 51 31.07 32.36 -10.89
CA ILE A 51 31.94 31.22 -10.57
C ILE A 51 31.30 30.31 -9.51
N ALA A 52 30.64 30.88 -8.50
CA ALA A 52 29.91 30.11 -7.49
C ALA A 52 28.81 29.26 -8.14
N GLU A 53 28.00 29.88 -9.01
CA GLU A 53 26.97 29.25 -9.82
C GLU A 53 27.54 28.16 -10.75
N ALA A 54 28.73 28.38 -11.33
CA ALA A 54 29.40 27.37 -12.14
C ALA A 54 29.81 26.14 -11.32
N GLY A 55 30.30 26.32 -10.09
CA GLY A 55 30.61 25.22 -9.17
C GLY A 55 29.37 24.40 -8.80
N LEU A 56 28.22 25.04 -8.58
CA LEU A 56 26.96 24.32 -8.35
C LEU A 56 26.57 23.47 -9.56
N ASN A 57 26.57 24.05 -10.75
CA ASN A 57 26.10 23.34 -11.95
C ASN A 57 27.04 22.23 -12.42
N ARG A 58 28.36 22.38 -12.21
CA ARG A 58 29.34 21.38 -12.65
C ARG A 58 29.52 20.21 -11.70
N GLU A 59 29.37 20.45 -10.40
CA GLU A 59 29.70 19.46 -9.38
C GLU A 59 28.45 19.02 -8.61
N ALA A 60 27.68 19.97 -8.07
CA ALA A 60 26.55 19.66 -7.19
C ALA A 60 25.32 19.14 -7.95
N ALA A 61 24.92 19.79 -9.05
CA ALA A 61 23.69 19.46 -9.77
C ALA A 61 23.66 18.02 -10.29
N ASP A 62 24.80 17.52 -10.80
CA ASP A 62 24.93 16.15 -11.30
C ASP A 62 25.04 15.12 -10.16
N TYR A 63 25.52 15.52 -8.99
CA TYR A 63 25.73 14.62 -7.85
C TYR A 63 24.49 14.45 -6.97
N LEU A 64 23.70 15.52 -6.76
CA LEU A 64 22.55 15.53 -5.85
C LEU A 64 21.54 14.39 -6.10
N PRO A 65 21.19 14.02 -7.35
CA PRO A 65 20.29 12.88 -7.62
C PRO A 65 20.78 11.52 -7.09
N TYR A 66 22.09 11.37 -6.89
CA TYR A 66 22.74 10.12 -6.44
C TYR A 66 23.14 10.15 -4.95
N LEU A 67 22.82 11.23 -4.24
CA LEU A 67 23.18 11.40 -2.84
C LEU A 67 22.39 10.40 -1.98
N SER A 68 23.09 9.42 -1.40
CA SER A 68 22.50 8.31 -0.64
C SER A 68 22.86 8.32 0.87
N GLY A 69 23.26 9.47 1.42
CA GLY A 69 23.73 9.53 2.81
C GLY A 69 23.93 10.93 3.38
N ALA A 70 24.95 11.07 4.23
CA ALA A 70 25.27 12.32 4.92
C ALA A 70 25.84 13.39 3.97
N ASP A 71 25.86 14.63 4.46
CA ASP A 71 26.44 15.76 3.76
C ASP A 71 27.85 15.45 3.26
N THR A 72 28.08 15.75 1.99
CA THR A 72 29.30 15.43 1.26
C THR A 72 29.90 16.70 0.69
N THR A 73 31.20 16.90 0.92
CA THR A 73 31.97 17.97 0.28
C THR A 73 32.64 17.43 -0.98
N LEU A 74 32.22 17.93 -2.15
CA LEU A 74 32.76 17.54 -3.45
C LEU A 74 34.06 18.27 -3.76
N VAL A 75 34.12 19.57 -3.42
CA VAL A 75 35.30 20.43 -3.60
C VAL A 75 35.59 21.15 -2.30
N GLY A 76 36.77 20.90 -1.72
CA GLY A 76 37.20 21.57 -0.49
C GLY A 76 37.76 22.98 -0.70
N ASP A 77 38.34 23.54 0.35
CA ASP A 77 38.80 24.93 0.40
C ASP A 77 39.89 25.31 -0.63
N MET A 78 40.63 24.34 -1.18
CA MET A 78 41.64 24.62 -2.22
C MET A 78 41.01 25.14 -3.53
N GLY A 79 39.77 24.74 -3.79
CA GLY A 79 39.00 25.14 -4.96
C GLY A 79 39.52 24.62 -6.30
N VAL A 80 38.75 24.89 -7.35
CA VAL A 80 39.07 24.59 -8.75
C VAL A 80 38.94 25.86 -9.58
N ASP A 81 39.97 26.17 -10.36
CA ASP A 81 40.00 27.34 -11.23
C ASP A 81 38.94 27.21 -12.35
N PHE A 82 38.22 28.30 -12.63
CA PHE A 82 37.12 28.32 -13.60
C PHE A 82 37.19 29.53 -14.53
N GLY A 83 36.98 29.27 -15.83
CA GLY A 83 37.02 30.25 -16.90
C GLY A 83 38.43 30.79 -17.19
N GLU A 84 38.61 31.41 -18.36
CA GLU A 84 39.86 32.03 -18.76
C GLU A 84 39.61 33.46 -19.29
N ASP A 85 40.51 34.39 -18.96
CA ASP A 85 40.55 35.72 -19.55
C ASP A 85 41.15 35.70 -20.97
N ASN A 86 41.17 36.85 -21.66
CA ASN A 86 41.75 36.98 -23.00
C ASN A 86 43.27 36.67 -23.06
N SER A 87 43.92 36.49 -21.92
CA SER A 87 45.35 36.17 -21.77
C SER A 87 45.57 34.71 -21.32
N GLY A 88 44.51 33.93 -21.12
CA GLY A 88 44.54 32.54 -20.66
C GLY A 88 44.71 32.38 -19.14
N ASN A 89 44.54 33.44 -18.34
CA ASN A 89 44.57 33.33 -16.87
C ASN A 89 43.17 33.01 -16.35
N SER A 90 43.10 32.28 -15.23
CA SER A 90 41.81 31.96 -14.61
C SER A 90 41.03 33.22 -14.20
N LEU A 91 39.71 33.20 -14.40
CA LEU A 91 38.82 34.27 -13.91
C LEU A 91 38.62 34.24 -12.39
N GLY A 92 38.87 33.09 -11.76
CA GLY A 92 38.75 32.85 -10.32
C GLY A 92 38.53 31.35 -10.05
N ARG A 93 38.25 30.97 -8.80
CA ARG A 93 38.05 29.56 -8.42
C ARG A 93 36.73 29.37 -7.69
N TYR A 94 36.06 28.22 -7.88
CA TYR A 94 34.99 27.80 -6.99
C TYR A 94 35.54 26.84 -5.93
N LYS A 95 35.06 26.95 -4.69
CA LYS A 95 35.48 26.13 -3.55
C LYS A 95 34.28 25.84 -2.64
N ASN A 96 34.47 24.92 -1.70
CA ASN A 96 33.45 24.56 -0.70
C ASN A 96 32.12 24.14 -1.35
N VAL A 97 32.22 23.28 -2.36
CA VAL A 97 31.05 22.68 -2.97
C VAL A 97 30.54 21.58 -2.04
N ILE A 98 29.41 21.83 -1.39
CA ILE A 98 28.82 20.96 -0.38
C ILE A 98 27.42 20.56 -0.83
N CYS A 99 27.12 19.26 -0.76
CA CYS A 99 25.82 18.69 -1.05
C CYS A 99 25.28 18.01 0.21
N GLY A 100 23.98 18.14 0.48
CA GLY A 100 23.35 17.56 1.66
C GLY A 100 21.84 17.41 1.52
N THR A 101 21.21 16.88 2.57
CA THR A 101 19.75 16.82 2.67
C THR A 101 19.26 17.43 3.97
N GLN A 102 18.08 18.04 3.94
CA GLN A 102 17.43 18.61 5.13
C GLN A 102 15.92 18.35 5.09
N TYR A 103 15.27 18.24 6.24
CA TYR A 103 13.80 18.14 6.28
C TYR A 103 13.15 19.50 6.06
N VAL A 104 12.06 19.50 5.30
CA VAL A 104 11.18 20.67 5.20
C VAL A 104 10.46 20.86 6.54
N GLU A 105 10.35 22.11 6.99
CA GLU A 105 9.67 22.42 8.25
C GLU A 105 8.22 21.92 8.23
N SER A 106 7.84 21.15 9.25
CA SER A 106 6.49 20.56 9.39
C SER A 106 6.08 19.61 8.25
N SER A 107 7.03 18.97 7.57
CA SER A 107 6.79 17.97 6.52
C SER A 107 7.67 16.74 6.72
N THR A 108 7.29 15.63 6.09
CA THR A 108 8.07 14.38 6.05
C THR A 108 9.06 14.36 4.88
N ARG A 109 9.01 15.37 3.99
CA ARG A 109 9.86 15.45 2.80
C ARG A 109 11.26 15.97 3.14
N LYS A 110 12.26 15.34 2.52
CA LYS A 110 13.63 15.86 2.48
C LYS A 110 13.83 16.74 1.25
N GLU A 111 14.54 17.83 1.42
CA GLU A 111 15.10 18.65 0.34
C GLU A 111 16.59 18.38 0.21
N PHE A 112 17.07 18.46 -1.03
CA PHE A 112 18.45 18.32 -1.42
C PHE A 112 19.02 19.73 -1.61
N TYR A 113 20.13 20.04 -0.96
CA TYR A 113 20.77 21.34 -1.13
C TYR A 113 22.21 21.21 -1.60
N GLY A 114 22.62 22.16 -2.44
CA GLY A 114 23.98 22.39 -2.87
C GLY A 114 24.43 23.80 -2.49
N LEU A 115 25.64 23.94 -1.99
CA LEU A 115 26.32 25.22 -1.74
C LEU A 115 27.62 25.26 -2.52
N SER A 116 28.02 26.45 -2.99
CA SER A 116 29.30 26.68 -3.67
C SER A 116 29.75 28.11 -3.44
N THR A 117 31.03 28.32 -3.12
CA THR A 117 31.61 29.65 -2.94
C THR A 117 32.55 29.97 -4.10
N GLY A 118 32.26 31.02 -4.84
CA GLY A 118 33.15 31.57 -5.87
C GLY A 118 34.09 32.61 -5.26
N GLU A 119 35.38 32.52 -5.60
CA GLU A 119 36.46 33.38 -5.12
C GLU A 119 37.14 34.07 -6.31
N VAL A 120 37.20 35.40 -6.26
CA VAL A 120 37.90 36.23 -7.27
C VAL A 120 38.85 37.19 -6.57
N SER A 121 40.10 37.20 -7.02
CA SER A 121 41.12 38.14 -6.56
C SER A 121 41.36 39.24 -7.59
N TYR A 122 41.44 40.50 -7.16
CA TYR A 122 41.89 41.60 -7.99
C TYR A 122 42.82 42.55 -7.24
N GLU A 123 43.73 43.20 -7.98
CA GLU A 123 44.64 44.17 -7.42
C GLU A 123 43.95 45.55 -7.28
N SER A 124 43.91 46.07 -6.05
CA SER A 124 43.41 47.42 -5.76
C SER A 124 44.30 48.49 -6.42
N PRO A 125 43.82 49.73 -6.60
CA PRO A 125 44.63 50.84 -7.11
C PRO A 125 45.91 51.14 -6.30
N ASN A 126 46.02 50.60 -5.07
CA ASN A 126 47.15 50.76 -4.17
C ASN A 126 48.14 49.56 -4.20
N GLY A 127 47.90 48.56 -5.05
CA GLY A 127 48.77 47.38 -5.19
C GLY A 127 48.54 46.26 -4.16
N ASN A 128 47.42 46.31 -3.42
CA ASN A 128 47.02 45.22 -2.52
C ASN A 128 46.03 44.30 -3.23
N ASP A 129 46.19 42.99 -3.05
CA ASP A 129 45.20 41.99 -3.48
C ASP A 129 43.95 42.05 -2.60
N VAL A 130 42.79 42.13 -3.24
CA VAL A 130 41.47 42.06 -2.62
C VAL A 130 40.80 40.80 -3.10
N ILE A 131 40.36 39.96 -2.16
CA ILE A 131 39.60 38.74 -2.43
C ILE A 131 38.13 39.05 -2.21
N VAL A 132 37.30 38.69 -3.19
CA VAL A 132 35.84 38.79 -3.13
C VAL A 132 35.27 37.39 -3.22
N GLU A 133 34.42 37.03 -2.26
CA GLU A 133 33.76 35.73 -2.20
C GLU A 133 32.25 35.90 -2.28
N ARG A 134 31.59 35.00 -3.01
CA ARG A 134 30.13 34.93 -3.08
C ARG A 134 29.69 33.47 -2.99
N THR A 135 28.70 33.20 -2.16
CA THR A 135 28.15 31.86 -1.98
C THR A 135 26.81 31.75 -2.69
N ALA A 136 26.71 30.78 -3.60
CA ALA A 136 25.48 30.41 -4.28
C ALA A 136 24.90 29.14 -3.64
N SER A 137 23.57 29.04 -3.68
CA SER A 137 22.81 27.88 -3.20
C SER A 137 21.86 27.36 -4.28
N LEU A 138 21.68 26.05 -4.26
CA LEU A 138 20.74 25.28 -5.05
C LEU A 138 19.91 24.46 -4.06
N ILE A 139 18.58 24.51 -4.16
CA ILE A 139 17.68 23.64 -3.40
C ILE A 139 16.79 22.92 -4.41
N MET A 140 16.71 21.61 -4.26
CA MET A 140 15.89 20.73 -5.06
C MET A 140 15.01 19.87 -4.14
N SER A 141 13.81 19.53 -4.59
CA SER A 141 12.93 18.59 -3.91
C SER A 141 12.79 17.33 -4.76
N PRO A 142 12.73 16.14 -4.15
CA PRO A 142 12.41 14.93 -4.90
C PRO A 142 11.00 15.04 -5.47
N THR A 143 10.80 14.46 -6.64
CA THR A 143 9.49 14.33 -7.27
C THR A 143 9.03 12.89 -7.07
N GLY A 144 7.90 12.69 -6.40
CA GLY A 144 7.35 11.36 -6.23
C GLY A 144 6.30 11.03 -7.26
N PHE A 145 5.76 9.82 -7.17
CA PHE A 145 4.75 9.32 -8.09
C PHE A 145 3.40 10.05 -7.95
N GLU A 146 3.22 10.85 -6.89
CA GLU A 146 2.03 11.68 -6.72
C GLU A 146 1.84 12.70 -7.84
N GLU A 147 2.89 13.02 -8.63
CA GLU A 147 2.83 13.97 -9.74
C GLU A 147 1.92 13.52 -10.89
N PHE A 148 1.72 12.21 -11.04
CA PHE A 148 0.94 11.66 -12.14
C PHE A 148 -0.52 11.53 -11.76
N MET A 149 -1.42 12.04 -12.59
CA MET A 149 -2.81 11.62 -12.49
C MET A 149 -2.96 10.13 -12.77
N TYR A 150 -2.22 9.66 -13.78
CA TYR A 150 -2.22 8.28 -14.20
C TYR A 150 -0.81 7.87 -14.56
N PHE A 151 -0.26 6.92 -13.82
CA PHE A 151 0.95 6.19 -14.12
C PHE A 151 0.62 4.72 -14.23
N THR A 152 1.05 4.07 -15.32
CA THR A 152 1.08 2.61 -15.39
C THR A 152 2.45 2.11 -15.85
N ASN A 153 2.92 1.03 -15.24
CA ASN A 153 4.15 0.40 -15.69
C ASN A 153 3.94 -0.38 -17.00
N ASP A 154 2.79 -1.00 -17.18
CA ASP A 154 2.37 -1.65 -18.42
C ASP A 154 0.88 -1.37 -18.70
N GLU A 155 0.50 -1.22 -19.96
CA GLU A 155 -0.90 -1.02 -20.38
C GLU A 155 -1.63 -2.35 -20.61
N ASN A 156 -1.01 -3.48 -20.25
CA ASN A 156 -1.71 -4.77 -20.23
C ASN A 156 -2.91 -4.73 -19.26
N PRO A 157 -4.01 -5.41 -19.61
CA PRO A 157 -5.19 -5.45 -18.77
C PRO A 157 -4.96 -6.32 -17.53
N PHE A 158 -5.28 -5.77 -16.35
CA PHE A 158 -5.12 -6.44 -15.06
C PHE A 158 -6.44 -6.90 -14.45
N GLY A 159 -6.41 -8.03 -13.74
CA GLY A 159 -7.52 -8.59 -12.95
C GLY A 159 -7.97 -9.97 -13.44
N PRO A 160 -8.90 -10.61 -12.70
CA PRO A 160 -9.24 -12.01 -12.96
C PRO A 160 -9.80 -12.21 -14.36
N ASN A 161 -9.22 -13.18 -15.04
CA ASN A 161 -9.53 -13.57 -16.41
C ASN A 161 -9.56 -12.33 -17.34
N ALA A 162 -8.54 -11.47 -17.27
CA ALA A 162 -8.45 -10.24 -18.05
C ALA A 162 -8.62 -10.46 -19.57
N GLY A 163 -9.10 -9.42 -20.27
CA GLY A 163 -9.25 -9.46 -21.73
C GLY A 163 -7.91 -9.49 -22.47
N ALA A 164 -7.95 -9.58 -23.80
CA ALA A 164 -6.72 -9.62 -24.60
C ALA A 164 -6.02 -8.24 -24.71
N TYR A 165 -6.75 -7.15 -24.54
CA TYR A 165 -6.23 -5.78 -24.59
C TYR A 165 -7.17 -4.81 -23.87
N VAL A 166 -6.67 -3.60 -23.64
CA VAL A 166 -7.40 -2.43 -23.16
C VAL A 166 -7.00 -1.22 -24.02
N SER A 167 -7.90 -0.25 -24.15
CA SER A 167 -7.65 0.95 -24.96
C SER A 167 -8.14 2.23 -24.29
N PHE A 168 -7.55 3.35 -24.67
CA PHE A 168 -8.05 4.68 -24.33
C PHE A 168 -9.09 5.13 -25.35
N GLY A 169 -10.23 5.63 -24.91
CA GLY A 169 -11.28 6.09 -25.82
C GLY A 169 -11.97 7.38 -25.36
N ASN A 170 -13.03 7.77 -26.07
CA ASN A 170 -13.78 9.02 -25.85
C ASN A 170 -14.37 9.22 -24.43
N SER A 171 -14.39 8.17 -23.60
CA SER A 171 -14.83 8.27 -22.20
C SER A 171 -13.68 8.46 -21.21
N ASP A 172 -12.43 8.35 -21.66
CA ASP A 172 -11.25 8.60 -20.83
C ASP A 172 -10.89 10.09 -20.95
N VAL A 173 -11.30 10.85 -19.93
CA VAL A 173 -10.89 12.25 -19.73
C VAL A 173 -10.00 12.28 -18.49
N LEU A 174 -8.72 12.62 -18.66
CA LEU A 174 -7.73 12.65 -17.58
C LEU A 174 -7.17 14.06 -17.44
N GLU A 175 -7.41 14.66 -16.27
CA GLU A 175 -6.77 15.91 -15.87
C GLU A 175 -5.37 15.65 -15.32
N GLY A 176 -4.39 16.50 -15.62
CA GLY A 176 -3.03 16.34 -15.08
C GLY A 176 -2.12 15.43 -15.91
N ARG A 177 -0.97 15.05 -15.35
CA ARG A 177 0.08 14.33 -16.09
C ARG A 177 -0.23 12.84 -16.22
N VAL A 178 -0.13 12.32 -17.44
CA VAL A 178 -0.31 10.90 -17.76
C VAL A 178 1.04 10.32 -18.16
N HIS A 179 1.39 9.15 -17.64
CA HIS A 179 2.63 8.47 -17.99
C HIS A 179 2.41 6.97 -18.17
N THR A 180 3.11 6.39 -19.13
CA THR A 180 3.19 4.94 -19.29
C THR A 180 4.62 4.49 -19.61
N ASN A 181 5.07 3.45 -18.90
CA ASN A 181 6.29 2.72 -19.26
C ASN A 181 6.01 1.64 -20.33
N SER A 182 4.74 1.41 -20.69
CA SER A 182 4.35 0.36 -21.63
C SER A 182 5.00 0.57 -23.01
N PRO A 183 5.47 -0.51 -23.67
CA PRO A 183 5.95 -0.43 -25.04
C PRO A 183 4.83 -0.22 -26.05
N THR A 184 3.56 -0.36 -25.65
CA THR A 184 2.39 -0.18 -26.52
C THR A 184 1.30 0.62 -25.83
N VAL A 185 0.72 1.59 -26.55
CA VAL A 185 -0.51 2.29 -26.18
C VAL A 185 -1.56 2.06 -27.25
N THR A 186 -2.77 1.69 -26.85
CA THR A 186 -3.87 1.37 -27.77
C THR A 186 -4.97 2.42 -27.66
N PHE A 187 -5.38 2.99 -28.80
CA PHE A 187 -6.52 3.90 -28.88
C PHE A 187 -7.75 3.21 -29.45
N SER A 188 -8.91 3.53 -28.91
CA SER A 188 -10.20 2.96 -29.31
C SER A 188 -10.61 3.41 -30.71
N GLU A 189 -11.21 2.53 -31.50
CA GLU A 189 -11.86 2.89 -32.78
C GLU A 189 -13.17 3.68 -32.59
N TYR A 190 -13.63 3.84 -31.34
CA TYR A 190 -14.89 4.52 -30.99
C TYR A 190 -14.68 5.92 -30.41
N GLY A 191 -13.61 6.59 -30.83
CA GLY A 191 -13.26 7.96 -30.45
C GLY A 191 -12.07 8.03 -29.50
N CYS A 192 -11.48 9.22 -29.40
CA CYS A 192 -10.17 9.46 -28.78
C CYS A 192 -10.28 9.96 -27.34
N PRO A 193 -9.30 9.64 -26.47
CA PRO A 193 -9.26 10.19 -25.11
C PRO A 193 -8.99 11.70 -25.11
N ASP A 194 -9.30 12.34 -24.00
CA ASP A 194 -8.96 13.74 -23.73
C ASP A 194 -7.95 13.81 -22.58
N PHE A 195 -6.71 14.19 -22.91
CA PHE A 195 -5.63 14.39 -21.94
C PHE A 195 -5.40 15.88 -21.76
N LEU A 196 -5.82 16.42 -20.61
CA LEU A 196 -5.72 17.85 -20.34
C LEU A 196 -4.31 18.28 -19.87
N GLY A 197 -3.45 17.31 -19.55
CA GLY A 197 -2.04 17.52 -19.25
C GLY A 197 -1.11 16.75 -20.20
N ARG A 198 0.19 16.73 -19.87
CA ARG A 198 1.20 16.06 -20.70
C ARG A 198 1.06 14.54 -20.66
N LEU A 199 1.24 13.90 -21.82
CA LEU A 199 1.38 12.45 -21.95
C LEU A 199 2.87 12.11 -22.11
N SER A 200 3.47 11.48 -21.10
CA SER A 200 4.84 10.97 -21.17
C SER A 200 4.85 9.48 -21.52
N VAL A 201 5.64 9.08 -22.51
CA VAL A 201 5.80 7.67 -22.95
C VAL A 201 7.27 7.26 -22.94
N THR A 202 7.52 5.96 -22.82
CA THR A 202 8.88 5.41 -22.83
C THR A 202 9.25 4.83 -24.20
N GLU A 203 10.46 5.10 -24.68
CA GLU A 203 10.98 4.48 -25.91
C GLU A 203 11.56 3.07 -25.69
N PRO A 204 11.36 2.11 -26.62
CA PRO A 204 10.57 2.21 -27.85
C PRO A 204 9.05 2.09 -27.58
N ILE A 205 8.27 2.94 -28.24
CA ILE A 205 6.79 2.99 -28.13
C ILE A 205 6.11 2.62 -29.46
N SER A 206 5.02 1.86 -29.37
CA SER A 206 4.09 1.51 -30.44
C SER A 206 2.69 2.07 -30.14
N TYR A 207 1.99 2.53 -31.18
CA TYR A 207 0.60 2.98 -31.07
C TYR A 207 -0.31 2.04 -31.88
N GLU A 208 -1.31 1.47 -31.23
CA GLU A 208 -2.28 0.55 -31.83
C GLU A 208 -3.70 1.13 -31.83
N GLY A 209 -4.58 0.49 -32.61
CA GLY A 209 -5.97 0.95 -32.79
C GLY A 209 -6.06 2.19 -33.68
N ASP A 210 -6.89 3.17 -33.31
CA ASP A 210 -7.07 4.39 -34.10
C ASP A 210 -5.97 5.43 -33.84
N SER A 211 -4.86 5.30 -34.56
CA SER A 211 -3.73 6.23 -34.48
C SER A 211 -4.06 7.68 -34.86
N SER A 212 -5.23 7.97 -35.46
CA SER A 212 -5.62 9.35 -35.76
C SER A 212 -5.85 10.19 -34.50
N CYS A 213 -6.08 9.54 -33.35
CA CYS A 213 -6.16 10.21 -32.06
C CYS A 213 -4.92 11.01 -31.68
N MET A 214 -3.74 10.67 -32.21
CA MET A 214 -2.52 11.43 -31.94
C MET A 214 -2.56 12.85 -32.53
N ASP A 215 -3.32 13.05 -33.62
CA ASP A 215 -3.45 14.37 -34.26
C ASP A 215 -4.22 15.36 -33.35
N ASP A 216 -5.06 14.83 -32.45
CA ASP A 216 -5.84 15.60 -31.48
C ASP A 216 -5.08 15.81 -30.14
N MET A 217 -3.93 15.17 -29.95
CA MET A 217 -3.09 15.28 -28.74
C MET A 217 -2.15 16.49 -28.83
N VAL A 218 -2.75 17.67 -28.83
CA VAL A 218 -2.07 18.96 -28.89
C VAL A 218 -2.52 19.91 -27.78
N ASP A 219 -1.63 20.81 -27.36
CA ASP A 219 -1.93 21.84 -26.37
C ASP A 219 -2.69 23.02 -27.00
N GLU A 220 -2.96 24.07 -26.19
CA GLU A 220 -3.65 25.28 -26.64
C GLU A 220 -2.95 26.02 -27.79
N ASP A 221 -1.63 25.84 -27.93
CA ASP A 221 -0.80 26.42 -28.99
C ASP A 221 -0.70 25.51 -30.24
N GLY A 222 -1.26 24.30 -30.16
CA GLY A 222 -1.25 23.29 -31.24
C GLY A 222 0.04 22.46 -31.29
N GLU A 223 0.86 22.49 -30.24
CA GLU A 223 2.06 21.66 -30.12
C GLU A 223 1.71 20.31 -29.47
N SER A 224 2.42 19.24 -29.83
CA SER A 224 2.10 17.92 -29.29
C SER A 224 2.32 17.85 -27.77
N ILE A 225 1.34 17.31 -27.05
CA ILE A 225 1.44 17.05 -25.60
C ILE A 225 2.19 15.75 -25.28
N ILE A 226 2.54 14.97 -26.31
CA ILE A 226 3.25 13.69 -26.18
C ILE A 226 4.74 13.99 -26.04
N ASP A 227 5.32 13.50 -24.94
CA ASP A 227 6.74 13.62 -24.64
C ASP A 227 7.36 12.23 -24.46
N THR A 228 8.57 12.03 -24.96
CA THR A 228 9.29 10.77 -24.81
C THR A 228 10.32 10.91 -23.70
N VAL A 229 10.22 10.06 -22.68
CA VAL A 229 11.12 10.06 -21.53
C VAL A 229 11.76 8.67 -21.34
N SER A 230 12.76 8.60 -20.47
CA SER A 230 13.30 7.30 -20.04
C SER A 230 12.31 6.58 -19.11
N SER A 231 12.37 5.24 -19.14
CA SER A 231 11.56 4.42 -18.23
C SER A 231 11.79 4.83 -16.77
N ILE A 232 10.69 4.99 -16.04
CA ILE A 232 10.72 5.21 -14.59
C ILE A 232 10.76 3.84 -13.92
N ILE A 233 11.65 3.61 -12.96
CA ILE A 233 11.72 2.30 -12.28
C ILE A 233 10.41 2.05 -11.52
N TYR A 234 9.81 0.88 -11.75
CA TYR A 234 8.62 0.43 -11.05
C TYR A 234 8.65 -1.09 -10.81
N PRO A 235 8.26 -1.60 -9.63
CA PRO A 235 7.91 -0.85 -8.42
C PRO A 235 9.09 -0.02 -7.88
N PRO A 236 8.85 1.08 -7.16
CA PRO A 236 9.93 1.96 -6.71
C PRO A 236 10.82 1.28 -5.65
N ASP A 237 12.14 1.33 -5.88
CA ASP A 237 13.12 0.68 -5.03
C ASP A 237 13.09 1.20 -3.59
N ASN A 238 12.97 0.30 -2.62
CA ASN A 238 12.96 0.59 -1.17
C ASN A 238 11.85 1.52 -0.66
N SER A 239 10.97 2.06 -1.49
CA SER A 239 9.99 3.06 -1.04
C SER A 239 8.95 2.49 -0.08
N ALA A 240 8.45 1.27 -0.34
CA ALA A 240 7.60 0.56 0.62
C ALA A 240 8.33 0.27 1.94
N ASN A 241 9.63 -0.04 1.89
CA ASN A 241 10.45 -0.23 3.10
C ASN A 241 10.61 1.08 3.90
N ILE A 242 10.77 2.21 3.21
CA ILE A 242 10.86 3.54 3.85
C ILE A 242 9.55 3.88 4.56
N LEU A 243 8.40 3.64 3.91
CA LEU A 243 7.08 3.81 4.52
C LEU A 243 6.95 2.96 5.79
N ARG A 244 7.19 1.65 5.68
CA ARG A 244 7.13 0.70 6.81
C ARG A 244 8.06 1.10 7.96
N ALA A 245 9.29 1.52 7.65
CA ALA A 245 10.27 1.94 8.65
C ALA A 245 9.93 3.28 9.35
N ASN A 246 9.10 4.12 8.73
CA ASN A 246 8.62 5.38 9.29
C ASN A 246 7.16 5.31 9.76
N ALA A 247 6.60 4.09 9.86
CA ALA A 247 5.28 3.86 10.41
C ALA A 247 5.22 4.35 11.86
N LYS A 248 4.25 5.23 12.13
CA LYS A 248 3.95 5.67 13.49
C LYS A 248 3.02 4.69 14.19
N ARG A 249 2.22 3.98 13.41
CA ARG A 249 1.28 2.95 13.86
C ARG A 249 1.46 1.72 12.98
N THR A 250 1.53 0.58 13.64
CA THR A 250 1.56 -0.74 12.99
C THR A 250 0.42 -1.56 13.57
N PHE A 251 -0.42 -2.10 12.70
CA PHE A 251 -1.42 -3.10 13.01
C PHE A 251 -0.91 -4.45 12.50
N THR A 252 -0.71 -5.41 13.39
CA THR A 252 -0.26 -6.76 13.06
C THR A 252 -1.46 -7.61 12.66
N ALA A 253 -1.42 -8.20 11.48
CA ALA A 253 -2.42 -9.11 10.95
C ALA A 253 -1.87 -10.53 10.73
N ASP A 254 -0.59 -10.74 11.03
CA ASP A 254 0.14 -12.01 11.01
C ASP A 254 0.21 -12.70 12.39
N ASP A 255 -0.37 -12.12 13.44
CA ASP A 255 -0.30 -12.63 14.83
C ASP A 255 -0.88 -14.05 15.01
N MET A 256 -1.80 -14.46 14.13
CA MET A 256 -2.51 -15.75 14.19
C MET A 256 -2.03 -16.76 13.14
N ILE A 257 -0.93 -16.44 12.44
CA ILE A 257 -0.25 -17.35 11.52
C ILE A 257 0.86 -18.05 12.30
N THR A 258 0.74 -19.37 12.46
CA THR A 258 1.62 -20.12 13.38
C THR A 258 2.76 -20.81 12.64
N PHE A 259 2.58 -21.12 11.36
CA PHE A 259 3.49 -21.93 10.55
C PHE A 259 3.96 -23.26 11.22
N THR A 260 3.24 -23.76 12.24
CA THR A 260 3.47 -25.06 12.87
C THR A 260 2.96 -26.19 11.97
N PRO A 261 3.73 -27.25 11.68
CA PRO A 261 3.23 -28.40 10.93
C PRO A 261 1.89 -28.89 11.51
N PHE A 262 0.92 -29.19 10.65
CA PHE A 262 -0.42 -29.70 11.02
C PHE A 262 -1.39 -28.70 11.67
N LEU A 263 -1.01 -27.44 11.88
CA LEU A 263 -1.93 -26.39 12.34
C LEU A 263 -2.42 -25.51 11.19
N GLN A 264 -3.73 -25.26 11.18
CA GLN A 264 -4.43 -24.37 10.25
C GLN A 264 -4.16 -22.91 10.64
N ASP A 265 -3.91 -22.04 9.66
CA ASP A 265 -3.65 -20.63 9.93
C ASP A 265 -4.96 -19.81 9.94
N THR A 266 -5.02 -18.82 10.83
CA THR A 266 -6.11 -17.85 10.87
C THR A 266 -5.58 -16.48 10.45
N LEU A 267 -6.35 -15.79 9.62
CA LEU A 267 -5.97 -14.51 9.04
C LEU A 267 -6.68 -13.37 9.75
N ILE A 268 -6.14 -12.15 9.65
CA ILE A 268 -6.72 -10.96 10.26
C ILE A 268 -6.96 -9.88 9.18
N MET A 269 -8.15 -9.29 9.16
CA MET A 269 -8.47 -8.10 8.37
C MET A 269 -8.46 -6.87 9.27
N THR A 270 -7.87 -5.77 8.79
CA THR A 270 -7.96 -4.47 9.48
C THR A 270 -8.97 -3.55 8.77
N GLU A 271 -9.72 -2.73 9.51
CA GLU A 271 -10.45 -1.58 8.95
C GLU A 271 -9.94 -0.29 9.56
N LEU A 272 -9.78 0.73 8.73
CA LEU A 272 -9.55 2.12 9.11
C LEU A 272 -10.75 2.97 8.65
N GLU A 273 -11.45 3.56 9.62
CA GLU A 273 -12.56 4.48 9.37
C GLU A 273 -12.15 5.89 9.78
N PHE A 274 -11.90 6.76 8.80
CA PHE A 274 -11.49 8.14 9.04
C PHE A 274 -12.65 8.98 9.57
N GLU A 275 -12.35 9.85 10.53
CA GLU A 275 -13.34 10.63 11.27
C GLU A 275 -13.17 12.13 11.01
N GLU A 276 -14.29 12.83 10.78
CA GLU A 276 -14.35 14.28 10.48
C GLU A 276 -13.70 15.14 11.59
N SER A 277 -13.74 14.68 12.84
CA SER A 277 -13.09 15.37 13.96
C SER A 277 -11.56 15.31 13.94
N GLY A 278 -10.97 14.46 13.09
CA GLY A 278 -9.52 14.24 12.94
C GLY A 278 -9.04 12.96 13.62
N GLY A 279 -8.42 12.08 12.84
CA GLY A 279 -7.99 10.74 13.27
C GLY A 279 -8.76 9.66 12.54
N TYR A 280 -8.69 8.44 13.07
CA TYR A 280 -9.42 7.28 12.54
C TYR A 280 -9.76 6.27 13.64
N TYR A 281 -10.82 5.50 13.43
CA TYR A 281 -11.06 4.28 14.18
C TYR A 281 -10.36 3.10 13.49
N ALA A 282 -9.77 2.22 14.28
CA ALA A 282 -9.29 0.94 13.77
C ALA A 282 -9.97 -0.23 14.48
N THR A 283 -10.32 -1.25 13.71
CA THR A 283 -10.87 -2.53 14.18
C THR A 283 -10.16 -3.65 13.44
N GLN A 284 -9.98 -4.80 14.09
CA GLN A 284 -9.48 -6.00 13.43
C GLN A 284 -10.41 -7.18 13.67
N TRP A 285 -10.61 -7.99 12.63
CA TRP A 285 -11.36 -9.25 12.70
C TRP A 285 -10.50 -10.39 12.25
N TRP A 286 -10.62 -11.53 12.92
CA TRP A 286 -10.09 -12.76 12.36
C TRP A 286 -11.05 -13.33 11.31
N TYR A 287 -10.51 -14.03 10.34
CA TYR A 287 -11.27 -14.75 9.34
C TYR A 287 -10.50 -15.98 8.87
N LEU A 288 -11.24 -16.90 8.25
CA LEU A 288 -10.71 -18.09 7.61
C LEU A 288 -10.99 -17.98 6.12
N MET A 289 -10.01 -18.32 5.28
CA MET A 289 -10.21 -18.42 3.84
C MET A 289 -10.80 -19.80 3.53
N PRO A 290 -12.00 -19.88 2.91
CA PRO A 290 -12.56 -21.15 2.47
C PRO A 290 -11.68 -21.84 1.42
N PRO A 291 -11.64 -23.20 1.41
CA PRO A 291 -12.51 -24.08 2.17
C PRO A 291 -12.13 -24.25 3.65
N VAL A 292 -13.15 -24.38 4.50
CA VAL A 292 -13.03 -24.58 5.95
C VAL A 292 -13.68 -25.90 6.32
N LEU A 293 -12.93 -26.82 6.91
CA LEU A 293 -13.48 -28.07 7.44
C LEU A 293 -14.40 -27.80 8.64
N ALA A 294 -15.40 -28.67 8.82
CA ALA A 294 -16.18 -28.67 10.04
C ALA A 294 -15.25 -28.95 11.23
N ALA A 295 -15.41 -28.19 12.31
CA ALA A 295 -14.74 -28.51 13.56
C ALA A 295 -15.12 -29.95 13.97
N PRO A 296 -14.16 -30.78 14.40
CA PRO A 296 -14.48 -32.08 14.96
C PRO A 296 -15.42 -31.93 16.15
N PRO A 297 -16.40 -32.84 16.31
CA PRO A 297 -17.38 -32.70 17.37
C PRO A 297 -16.71 -32.87 18.73
N GLU A 298 -17.15 -32.07 19.70
CA GLU A 298 -16.80 -32.25 21.10
C GLU A 298 -17.71 -33.33 21.70
N ILE A 299 -17.11 -34.38 22.25
CA ILE A 299 -17.84 -35.49 22.87
C ILE A 299 -17.60 -35.48 24.37
N ASP A 300 -18.68 -35.38 25.14
CA ASP A 300 -18.62 -35.24 26.59
C ASP A 300 -18.48 -36.58 27.32
N PHE A 301 -17.59 -36.61 28.32
CA PHE A 301 -17.30 -37.75 29.17
C PHE A 301 -17.06 -37.32 30.61
N MET A 302 -17.19 -38.28 31.52
CA MET A 302 -16.62 -38.17 32.86
C MET A 302 -15.16 -38.62 32.86
N TYR A 303 -14.31 -37.99 33.66
CA TYR A 303 -12.95 -38.49 33.86
C TYR A 303 -12.91 -39.62 34.89
N ASP A 304 -12.24 -40.71 34.56
CA ASP A 304 -12.05 -41.86 35.44
C ASP A 304 -10.60 -41.94 35.93
N ALA A 305 -10.32 -41.37 37.10
CA ALA A 305 -8.97 -41.41 37.69
C ALA A 305 -8.72 -42.64 38.59
N VAL A 306 -9.62 -43.63 38.64
CA VAL A 306 -9.59 -44.68 39.67
C VAL A 306 -9.63 -46.10 39.13
N THR A 307 -10.15 -46.32 37.93
CA THR A 307 -10.23 -47.67 37.35
C THR A 307 -8.86 -48.10 36.81
N PRO A 308 -8.33 -49.27 37.22
CA PRO A 308 -7.11 -49.82 36.67
C PRO A 308 -7.38 -50.82 35.53
N GLY A 309 -6.38 -51.04 34.69
CA GLY A 309 -6.43 -51.93 33.53
C GLY A 309 -6.98 -51.25 32.28
N GLN A 310 -7.10 -51.98 31.18
CA GLN A 310 -7.63 -51.46 29.90
C GLN A 310 -9.15 -51.23 29.92
N GLN A 311 -9.66 -50.55 30.95
CA GLN A 311 -11.07 -50.30 31.20
C GLN A 311 -11.24 -48.92 31.82
N VAL A 312 -12.42 -48.36 31.60
CA VAL A 312 -12.93 -47.15 32.23
C VAL A 312 -14.37 -47.39 32.64
N GLU A 313 -14.86 -46.64 33.62
CA GLU A 313 -16.28 -46.59 33.98
C GLU A 313 -17.15 -46.23 32.76
N ASP A 314 -18.43 -46.56 32.84
CA ASP A 314 -19.37 -46.22 31.77
C ASP A 314 -19.39 -44.70 31.57
N PHE A 315 -19.49 -44.25 30.32
CA PHE A 315 -19.50 -42.83 29.94
C PHE A 315 -18.22 -42.04 30.29
N SER A 316 -17.10 -42.74 30.48
CA SER A 316 -15.88 -42.13 31.01
C SER A 316 -14.65 -42.26 30.09
N VAL A 317 -13.63 -41.44 30.37
CA VAL A 317 -12.32 -41.44 29.72
C VAL A 317 -11.19 -41.39 30.74
N GLN A 318 -10.03 -41.94 30.37
CA GLN A 318 -8.85 -41.96 31.24
C GLN A 318 -7.54 -41.89 30.44
N LEU A 319 -6.58 -41.10 30.93
CA LEU A 319 -5.19 -41.13 30.46
C LEU A 319 -4.40 -42.16 31.27
N MET A 320 -3.75 -43.10 30.59
CA MET A 320 -3.21 -44.31 31.19
C MET A 320 -1.74 -44.52 30.86
N ASP A 321 -0.98 -44.93 31.88
CA ASP A 321 0.41 -45.36 31.78
C ASP A 321 0.48 -46.84 31.38
N ALA A 322 1.25 -47.18 30.34
CA ALA A 322 1.36 -48.55 29.81
C ALA A 322 2.14 -49.51 30.73
N ASP A 323 3.02 -48.98 31.58
CA ASP A 323 3.84 -49.77 32.50
C ASP A 323 3.02 -50.24 33.71
N THR A 324 2.14 -49.36 34.22
CA THR A 324 1.32 -49.64 35.42
C THR A 324 -0.11 -50.07 35.09
N TRP A 325 -0.66 -49.67 33.94
CA TRP A 325 -2.09 -49.75 33.61
C TRP A 325 -2.97 -49.08 34.67
N GLU A 326 -2.48 -47.98 35.25
CA GLU A 326 -3.20 -47.13 36.19
C GLU A 326 -3.26 -45.70 35.62
N GLU A 327 -3.93 -44.81 36.35
CA GLU A 327 -3.97 -43.37 36.07
C GLU A 327 -2.56 -42.80 35.82
N ALA A 328 -2.37 -42.10 34.71
CA ALA A 328 -1.06 -41.58 34.31
C ALA A 328 -0.61 -40.39 35.18
N TRP A 329 -1.53 -39.67 35.82
CA TRP A 329 -1.18 -38.49 36.62
C TRP A 329 -0.23 -38.82 37.77
N ASN A 330 0.86 -38.04 37.88
CA ASN A 330 1.59 -37.90 39.13
C ASN A 330 2.20 -36.51 39.34
N ASP A 331 2.49 -36.16 40.60
CA ASP A 331 2.97 -34.82 40.99
C ASP A 331 4.38 -34.45 40.46
N VAL A 332 5.09 -35.35 39.77
CA VAL A 332 6.48 -35.15 39.30
C VAL A 332 6.54 -34.97 37.78
N THR A 333 5.86 -35.83 37.03
CA THR A 333 5.85 -35.85 35.56
C THR A 333 4.49 -35.45 35.00
N GLU A 334 3.52 -35.10 35.85
CA GLU A 334 2.17 -34.74 35.45
C GLU A 334 1.54 -35.83 34.58
N TYR A 335 1.23 -35.55 33.32
CA TYR A 335 0.74 -36.54 32.35
C TYR A 335 1.81 -37.02 31.35
N ASP A 336 3.09 -36.66 31.51
CA ASP A 336 4.16 -37.02 30.57
C ASP A 336 4.35 -38.54 30.41
N ASP A 337 3.92 -39.33 31.40
CA ASP A 337 3.97 -40.80 31.38
C ASP A 337 2.69 -41.43 30.77
N ALA A 338 1.77 -40.64 30.21
CA ALA A 338 0.58 -41.17 29.54
C ALA A 338 0.93 -41.78 28.18
N ASP A 339 0.57 -43.04 27.98
CA ASP A 339 0.77 -43.79 26.73
C ASP A 339 -0.54 -44.04 25.98
N PHE A 340 -1.67 -44.07 26.68
CA PHE A 340 -2.98 -44.36 26.10
C PHE A 340 -4.05 -43.41 26.61
N LEU A 341 -4.99 -43.05 25.74
CA LEU A 341 -6.32 -42.59 26.13
C LEU A 341 -7.29 -43.77 25.98
N ILE A 342 -7.93 -44.16 27.07
CA ILE A 342 -9.01 -45.15 27.09
C ILE A 342 -10.34 -44.42 27.15
N VAL A 343 -11.28 -44.80 26.27
CA VAL A 343 -12.57 -44.11 26.09
C VAL A 343 -13.69 -45.14 26.11
N ASP A 344 -14.78 -44.87 26.84
CA ASP A 344 -16.01 -45.68 26.77
C ASP A 344 -16.61 -45.70 25.36
N ASP A 345 -17.41 -46.72 24.99
CA ASP A 345 -18.08 -46.73 23.67
C ASP A 345 -19.35 -45.88 23.62
N THR A 346 -19.71 -45.26 24.75
CA THR A 346 -20.82 -44.32 24.91
C THR A 346 -20.37 -43.03 25.61
N ASP A 347 -20.96 -41.90 25.20
CA ASP A 347 -20.76 -40.58 25.83
C ASP A 347 -21.64 -40.39 27.09
N ILE A 348 -21.53 -39.24 27.76
CA ILE A 348 -22.32 -38.89 28.96
C ILE A 348 -23.85 -38.92 28.74
N ASP A 349 -24.29 -38.68 27.50
CA ASP A 349 -25.70 -38.71 27.08
C ASP A 349 -26.17 -40.12 26.68
N GLY A 350 -25.26 -41.10 26.64
CA GLY A 350 -25.53 -42.49 26.27
C GLY A 350 -25.57 -42.75 24.76
N ASN A 351 -25.02 -41.85 23.94
CA ASN A 351 -24.89 -42.04 22.49
C ASN A 351 -23.63 -42.82 22.16
N ASN A 352 -23.69 -43.65 21.11
CA ASN A 352 -22.53 -44.41 20.65
C ASN A 352 -21.53 -43.51 19.91
N ILE A 353 -20.26 -43.56 20.31
CA ILE A 353 -19.21 -42.68 19.77
C ILE A 353 -18.42 -43.32 18.61
N GLY A 354 -18.83 -44.49 18.13
CA GLY A 354 -18.03 -45.28 17.18
C GLY A 354 -17.73 -44.52 15.88
N THR A 355 -18.67 -43.70 15.40
CA THR A 355 -18.46 -42.85 14.21
C THR A 355 -17.37 -41.81 14.46
N PHE A 356 -17.39 -41.12 15.60
CA PHE A 356 -16.37 -40.15 15.99
C PHE A 356 -14.99 -40.79 16.07
N MET A 357 -14.88 -41.93 16.76
CA MET A 357 -13.61 -42.63 16.95
C MET A 357 -12.99 -43.16 15.65
N THR A 358 -13.80 -43.50 14.64
CA THR A 358 -13.31 -43.94 13.33
C THR A 358 -12.84 -42.81 12.41
N GLN A 359 -13.05 -41.54 12.78
CA GLN A 359 -12.58 -40.39 12.01
C GLN A 359 -11.18 -39.92 12.42
N ILE A 360 -10.72 -40.32 13.61
CA ILE A 360 -9.38 -40.00 14.11
C ILE A 360 -8.37 -40.91 13.41
N ASN A 361 -7.28 -40.32 12.92
CA ASN A 361 -6.18 -41.01 12.24
C ASN A 361 -4.86 -40.85 13.02
N ALA A 362 -3.91 -41.73 12.72
CA ALA A 362 -2.53 -41.53 13.16
C ALA A 362 -1.98 -40.17 12.68
N GLY A 363 -1.53 -39.34 13.63
CA GLY A 363 -1.02 -37.99 13.39
C GLY A 363 -1.95 -36.86 13.86
N ASP A 364 -3.23 -37.15 14.15
CA ASP A 364 -4.17 -36.13 14.63
C ASP A 364 -3.80 -35.65 16.05
N GLU A 365 -3.97 -34.35 16.32
CA GLU A 365 -3.79 -33.78 17.65
C GLU A 365 -5.10 -33.92 18.45
N MET A 366 -5.04 -34.64 19.56
CA MET A 366 -6.15 -34.88 20.46
C MET A 366 -6.19 -33.84 21.57
N ILE A 367 -7.39 -33.38 21.91
CA ILE A 367 -7.62 -32.42 22.99
C ILE A 367 -8.62 -33.02 23.96
N LEU A 368 -8.23 -33.09 25.23
CA LEU A 368 -9.10 -33.44 26.35
C LEU A 368 -9.12 -32.25 27.33
N GLU A 369 -10.29 -31.65 27.52
CA GLU A 369 -10.41 -30.38 28.25
C GLU A 369 -11.61 -30.37 29.20
N SER A 370 -11.45 -29.70 30.34
CA SER A 370 -12.47 -29.63 31.39
C SER A 370 -13.47 -28.51 31.15
N HIS A 371 -14.76 -28.81 31.40
CA HIS A 371 -15.84 -27.82 31.29
C HIS A 371 -15.83 -26.75 32.37
N ILE A 372 -15.21 -27.05 33.53
CA ILE A 372 -15.35 -26.23 34.74
C ILE A 372 -14.00 -25.70 35.22
N ASN A 373 -12.92 -26.45 34.98
CA ASN A 373 -11.59 -26.12 35.45
C ASN A 373 -10.70 -25.76 34.25
N ASN A 374 -9.72 -24.88 34.45
CA ASN A 374 -8.71 -24.59 33.44
C ASN A 374 -7.68 -25.74 33.40
N LYS A 375 -8.11 -26.93 32.95
CA LYS A 375 -7.31 -28.14 32.79
C LYS A 375 -7.45 -28.65 31.36
N LYS A 376 -6.33 -28.84 30.68
CA LYS A 376 -6.29 -29.27 29.26
C LYS A 376 -5.11 -30.18 29.01
N ALA A 377 -5.35 -31.35 28.44
CA ALA A 377 -4.33 -32.25 27.92
C ALA A 377 -4.38 -32.23 26.38
N VAL A 378 -3.21 -32.06 25.76
CA VAL A 378 -3.03 -32.09 24.31
C VAL A 378 -1.96 -33.11 23.96
N PHE A 379 -2.21 -33.98 23.00
CA PHE A 379 -1.26 -35.03 22.58
C PHE A 379 -1.53 -35.49 21.16
N VAL A 380 -0.57 -36.14 20.50
CA VAL A 380 -0.75 -36.64 19.13
C VAL A 380 -1.08 -38.13 19.14
N ALA A 381 -2.04 -38.57 18.33
CA ALA A 381 -2.35 -39.98 18.13
C ALA A 381 -1.25 -40.68 17.31
N SER A 382 -0.60 -41.70 17.88
CA SER A 382 0.45 -42.50 17.20
C SER A 382 -0.10 -43.55 16.23
N SER A 383 -1.39 -43.89 16.35
CA SER A 383 -2.08 -44.87 15.51
C SER A 383 -3.59 -44.61 15.48
N ASP A 384 -4.27 -45.05 14.43
CA ASP A 384 -5.73 -45.05 14.35
C ASP A 384 -6.37 -45.73 15.59
N PRO A 385 -7.41 -45.15 16.21
CA PRO A 385 -8.05 -45.76 17.37
C PRO A 385 -8.60 -47.13 17.05
N PHE A 386 -8.49 -48.05 18.00
CA PHE A 386 -9.07 -49.39 17.87
C PHE A 386 -10.04 -49.69 19.00
N ASN A 387 -11.11 -50.43 18.67
CA ASN A 387 -12.11 -50.85 19.63
C ASN A 387 -11.76 -52.21 20.23
N PHE A 388 -11.80 -52.30 21.56
CA PHE A 388 -11.55 -53.51 22.33
C PHE A 388 -12.58 -53.66 23.44
N PHE A 389 -13.46 -54.66 23.33
CA PHE A 389 -14.52 -54.97 24.32
C PHE A 389 -15.32 -53.75 24.79
N ASN A 390 -15.96 -53.01 23.87
CA ASN A 390 -16.78 -51.83 24.15
C ASN A 390 -16.00 -50.65 24.74
N ARG A 391 -14.70 -50.57 24.47
CA ARG A 391 -13.85 -49.43 24.79
C ARG A 391 -13.02 -49.09 23.57
N TRP A 392 -12.70 -47.82 23.39
CA TRP A 392 -11.74 -47.37 22.39
C TRP A 392 -10.41 -47.05 23.05
N ILE A 393 -9.33 -47.35 22.35
CA ILE A 393 -7.96 -47.10 22.79
C ILE A 393 -7.27 -46.26 21.74
N ILE A 394 -6.76 -45.11 22.15
CA ILE A 394 -5.90 -44.23 21.35
C ILE A 394 -4.50 -44.31 21.94
N ALA A 395 -3.51 -44.64 21.11
CA ALA A 395 -2.11 -44.67 21.54
C ALA A 395 -1.48 -43.29 21.31
N LEU A 396 -0.76 -42.78 22.31
CA LEU A 396 -0.13 -41.46 22.28
C LEU A 396 1.26 -41.54 21.65
N GLU A 397 1.62 -40.54 20.85
CA GLU A 397 2.99 -40.41 20.34
C GLU A 397 3.92 -39.95 21.49
N PRO A 398 4.99 -40.69 21.81
CA PRO A 398 5.82 -40.39 22.97
C PRO A 398 6.41 -38.97 22.95
N GLY A 399 6.26 -38.24 24.05
CA GLY A 399 6.78 -36.88 24.22
C GLY A 399 5.96 -35.78 23.55
N THR A 400 4.75 -36.09 23.07
CA THR A 400 3.80 -35.08 22.53
C THR A 400 2.80 -34.57 23.56
N MET A 401 2.72 -35.18 24.74
CA MET A 401 1.83 -34.74 25.82
C MET A 401 2.19 -33.33 26.27
N ASN A 402 1.18 -32.47 26.33
CA ASN A 402 1.25 -31.14 26.91
C ASN A 402 0.03 -30.94 27.81
N TYR A 403 0.27 -30.81 29.11
CA TYR A 403 -0.77 -30.57 30.09
C TYR A 403 -0.72 -29.14 30.63
N LEU A 404 -1.88 -28.49 30.67
CA LEU A 404 -2.05 -27.13 31.18
C LEU A 404 -3.01 -27.18 32.38
N THR A 405 -2.58 -26.64 33.51
CA THR A 405 -3.39 -26.51 34.72
C THR A 405 -3.02 -25.26 35.52
N ASP A 406 -4.03 -24.53 36.00
CA ASP A 406 -3.81 -23.40 36.93
C ASP A 406 -3.64 -23.84 38.39
N THR A 407 -3.95 -25.11 38.68
CA THR A 407 -4.01 -25.66 40.04
C THR A 407 -2.82 -26.54 40.40
N GLY A 408 -2.09 -27.03 39.40
CA GLY A 408 -1.04 -28.04 39.58
C GLY A 408 -1.58 -29.42 39.96
N GLU A 409 -2.86 -29.67 39.72
CA GLU A 409 -3.55 -30.94 39.96
C GLU A 409 -4.05 -31.52 38.62
N GLY A 410 -4.05 -32.85 38.51
CA GLY A 410 -4.58 -33.60 37.35
C GLY A 410 -6.10 -33.57 37.28
N PHE A 411 -6.69 -34.23 36.28
CA PHE A 411 -8.15 -34.35 36.18
C PHE A 411 -8.71 -35.16 37.37
N PHE A 412 -9.84 -34.72 37.93
CA PHE A 412 -10.47 -35.40 39.06
C PHE A 412 -11.39 -36.51 38.57
N HIS A 413 -11.54 -37.57 39.37
CA HIS A 413 -12.58 -38.56 39.13
C HIS A 413 -13.97 -37.91 39.15
N GLU A 414 -14.83 -38.27 38.19
CA GLU A 414 -16.14 -37.67 37.91
C GLU A 414 -16.08 -36.19 37.48
N GLU A 415 -14.93 -35.71 36.99
CA GLU A 415 -14.82 -34.40 36.33
C GLU A 415 -15.41 -34.47 34.92
N GLU A 416 -16.30 -33.55 34.57
CA GLU A 416 -16.90 -33.47 33.23
C GLU A 416 -15.93 -32.81 32.25
N LEU A 417 -15.54 -33.56 31.22
CA LEU A 417 -14.60 -33.16 30.18
C LEU A 417 -15.22 -33.37 28.81
N TYR A 418 -14.66 -32.71 27.79
CA TYR A 418 -14.91 -33.06 26.40
C TYR A 418 -13.64 -33.55 25.71
N LEU A 419 -13.81 -34.51 24.81
CA LEU A 419 -12.79 -35.02 23.91
C LEU A 419 -13.06 -34.51 22.49
N THR A 420 -12.05 -33.94 21.86
CA THR A 420 -12.07 -33.56 20.44
C THR A 420 -10.69 -33.80 19.82
N TYR A 421 -10.56 -33.54 18.52
CA TYR A 421 -9.29 -33.64 17.81
C TYR A 421 -9.14 -32.53 16.77
N VAL A 422 -7.94 -32.37 16.24
CA VAL A 422 -7.62 -31.55 15.07
C VAL A 422 -7.04 -32.50 14.02
N GLY A 423 -7.72 -32.64 12.88
CA GLY A 423 -7.33 -33.55 11.80
C GLY A 423 -7.56 -32.95 10.41
N GLU A 424 -6.95 -33.56 9.40
CA GLU A 424 -6.93 -33.08 7.99
C GLU A 424 -8.08 -33.64 7.13
N GLU A 425 -8.83 -34.65 7.61
CA GLU A 425 -9.95 -35.24 6.86
C GLU A 425 -11.30 -34.91 7.49
N GLY A 426 -12.20 -34.29 6.71
CA GLY A 426 -13.55 -33.95 7.18
C GLY A 426 -14.48 -33.48 6.07
N ALA A 427 -15.76 -33.35 6.39
CA ALA A 427 -16.70 -32.63 5.53
C ALA A 427 -16.48 -31.12 5.65
N LEU A 428 -16.74 -30.38 4.58
CA LEU A 428 -16.77 -28.92 4.63
C LEU A 428 -17.82 -28.44 5.65
N ASN A 429 -17.47 -27.42 6.41
CA ASN A 429 -18.36 -26.79 7.38
C ASN A 429 -19.59 -26.21 6.66
N THR A 430 -20.79 -26.66 7.02
CA THR A 430 -22.06 -26.20 6.42
C THR A 430 -22.49 -24.81 6.87
N GLU A 431 -21.95 -24.33 7.99
CA GLU A 431 -22.24 -23.00 8.53
C GLU A 431 -21.36 -21.92 7.91
N VAL A 432 -20.34 -22.31 7.13
CA VAL A 432 -19.56 -21.38 6.33
C VAL A 432 -20.27 -21.19 4.98
N PRO A 433 -20.74 -19.97 4.65
CA PRO A 433 -21.41 -19.73 3.38
C PRO A 433 -20.40 -19.73 2.23
N PHE A 434 -20.76 -20.29 1.08
CA PHE A 434 -19.91 -20.38 -0.11
C PHE A 434 -18.58 -21.11 0.16
N ASN A 435 -18.59 -22.15 0.99
CA ASN A 435 -17.37 -22.77 1.53
C ASN A 435 -16.55 -23.60 0.52
N ALA A 436 -17.00 -23.74 -0.72
CA ALA A 436 -16.23 -24.47 -1.72
C ALA A 436 -15.11 -23.60 -2.32
N PHE A 437 -14.04 -24.27 -2.76
CA PHE A 437 -12.79 -23.63 -3.20
C PHE A 437 -13.02 -22.60 -4.31
N GLU A 438 -13.86 -22.92 -5.29
CA GLU A 438 -14.10 -22.10 -6.48
C GLU A 438 -14.78 -20.75 -6.21
N PHE A 439 -15.35 -20.52 -5.02
CA PHE A 439 -15.98 -19.24 -4.66
C PHE A 439 -14.98 -18.20 -4.12
N PHE A 440 -13.77 -18.63 -3.77
CA PHE A 440 -12.72 -17.77 -3.21
C PHE A 440 -11.42 -17.82 -4.02
N HIS A 441 -11.17 -18.92 -4.74
CA HIS A 441 -9.95 -19.15 -5.49
C HIS A 441 -10.23 -19.24 -7.00
N ASN A 442 -9.37 -18.62 -7.80
CA ASN A 442 -9.40 -18.68 -9.27
C ASN A 442 -8.10 -19.26 -9.85
N HIS A 443 -7.57 -20.32 -9.25
CA HIS A 443 -6.43 -21.08 -9.75
C HIS A 443 -6.71 -22.58 -9.68
N PRO A 444 -5.85 -23.45 -10.25
CA PRO A 444 -5.98 -24.89 -10.05
C PRO A 444 -5.88 -25.28 -8.57
N ASP A 445 -6.71 -26.22 -8.13
CA ASP A 445 -6.62 -26.84 -6.81
C ASP A 445 -5.66 -28.05 -6.87
N ASP A 446 -4.37 -27.76 -7.01
CA ASP A 446 -3.31 -28.77 -7.24
C ASP A 446 -2.23 -28.78 -6.15
N GLY A 447 -2.43 -28.01 -5.08
CA GLY A 447 -1.48 -27.83 -3.98
C GLY A 447 -0.16 -27.14 -4.35
N GLN A 448 -0.04 -26.60 -5.57
CA GLN A 448 1.16 -25.92 -6.06
C GLN A 448 0.89 -24.49 -6.51
N SER A 449 -0.30 -24.25 -7.07
CA SER A 449 -0.74 -22.93 -7.50
C SER A 449 -1.23 -22.12 -6.30
N MET A 450 -0.81 -20.86 -6.23
CA MET A 450 -1.26 -19.90 -5.20
C MET A 450 -2.06 -18.76 -5.85
N CYS A 451 -2.86 -18.07 -5.06
CA CYS A 451 -3.61 -16.89 -5.48
C CYS A 451 -2.69 -15.79 -6.01
N SER A 452 -2.91 -15.35 -7.25
CA SER A 452 -2.13 -14.28 -7.88
C SER A 452 -2.70 -12.89 -7.57
N ALA A 453 -1.91 -11.84 -7.77
CA ALA A 453 -2.36 -10.46 -7.57
C ALA A 453 -3.51 -10.08 -8.51
N ASP A 454 -3.57 -10.68 -9.70
CA ASP A 454 -4.66 -10.53 -10.68
C ASP A 454 -5.79 -11.56 -10.47
N GLY A 455 -5.80 -12.29 -9.36
CA GLY A 455 -6.79 -13.30 -9.04
C GLY A 455 -8.11 -12.79 -8.44
N PHE A 456 -8.88 -13.71 -7.87
CA PHE A 456 -9.99 -13.36 -6.98
C PHE A 456 -9.45 -12.89 -5.63
N HIS A 457 -10.03 -11.80 -5.15
CA HIS A 457 -9.73 -11.25 -3.82
C HIS A 457 -11.04 -10.97 -3.10
N HIS A 458 -11.02 -11.09 -1.79
CA HIS A 458 -12.22 -10.92 -0.96
C HIS A 458 -11.94 -10.10 0.30
N PHE A 459 -12.98 -9.37 0.74
CA PHE A 459 -13.02 -8.62 1.99
C PHE A 459 -14.25 -8.98 2.83
N ASP A 460 -15.26 -9.59 2.22
CA ASP A 460 -16.58 -9.82 2.80
C ASP A 460 -16.70 -11.23 3.38
N TYR A 461 -15.80 -11.57 4.30
CA TYR A 461 -15.82 -12.85 5.03
C TYR A 461 -16.95 -12.90 6.08
N ARG A 462 -17.00 -13.97 6.88
CA ARG A 462 -18.10 -14.25 7.82
C ARG A 462 -18.41 -13.07 8.77
N TYR A 463 -17.39 -12.41 9.31
CA TYR A 463 -17.58 -11.24 10.19
C TYR A 463 -18.34 -10.08 9.51
N TRP A 464 -18.28 -9.99 8.17
CA TRP A 464 -18.97 -8.94 7.39
C TRP A 464 -20.48 -9.17 7.33
N LEU A 465 -20.95 -10.38 7.66
CA LEU A 465 -22.36 -10.76 7.62
C LEU A 465 -23.09 -10.45 8.94
N CYS A 466 -22.37 -10.08 9.99
CA CYS A 466 -22.93 -9.65 11.26
C CYS A 466 -23.76 -8.36 11.09
N ASP A 467 -24.88 -8.26 11.82
CA ASP A 467 -25.72 -7.05 11.84
C ASP A 467 -24.92 -5.83 12.35
N ASP A 468 -24.17 -6.01 13.43
CA ASP A 468 -23.13 -5.10 13.89
C ASP A 468 -21.79 -5.85 13.97
N ARG A 469 -20.95 -5.68 12.95
CA ARG A 469 -19.63 -6.30 12.90
C ARG A 469 -18.67 -5.80 13.99
N TYR A 470 -18.99 -4.74 14.72
CA TYR A 470 -18.14 -4.22 15.79
C TYR A 470 -18.50 -4.78 17.17
N ASP A 471 -19.64 -5.48 17.28
CA ASP A 471 -20.11 -6.04 18.54
C ASP A 471 -19.41 -7.38 18.81
N SER A 472 -18.56 -7.43 19.83
CA SER A 472 -17.86 -8.65 20.18
C SER A 472 -18.77 -9.72 20.80
N GLN A 473 -19.96 -9.36 21.29
CA GLN A 473 -20.91 -10.30 21.91
C GLN A 473 -21.84 -10.92 20.87
N ASP A 474 -22.27 -10.14 19.89
CA ASP A 474 -23.25 -10.59 18.89
C ASP A 474 -22.59 -11.04 17.57
N CYS A 475 -21.39 -10.54 17.24
CA CYS A 475 -20.64 -10.97 16.05
C CYS A 475 -19.68 -12.12 16.40
N VAL A 476 -20.26 -13.32 16.53
CA VAL A 476 -19.59 -14.55 16.95
C VAL A 476 -19.73 -15.67 15.92
N GLU A 477 -18.81 -16.63 15.95
CA GLU A 477 -18.93 -17.88 15.19
C GLU A 477 -19.99 -18.79 15.81
N GLU A 478 -20.99 -19.21 15.02
CA GLU A 478 -22.14 -19.98 15.54
C GLU A 478 -21.73 -21.32 16.18
N ALA A 479 -20.66 -21.95 15.70
CA ALA A 479 -20.22 -23.26 16.18
C ALA A 479 -19.48 -23.19 17.53
N THR A 480 -18.77 -22.11 17.80
CA THR A 480 -17.83 -21.99 18.94
C THR A 480 -18.17 -20.85 19.89
N ASP A 481 -19.15 -20.01 19.55
CA ASP A 481 -19.48 -18.74 20.23
C ASP A 481 -18.29 -17.76 20.30
N LYS A 482 -17.23 -18.01 19.51
CA LYS A 482 -16.02 -17.18 19.49
C LYS A 482 -16.27 -15.89 18.71
N SER A 483 -16.03 -14.74 19.34
CA SER A 483 -16.13 -13.44 18.68
C SER A 483 -15.19 -13.34 17.47
N TYR A 484 -15.69 -12.88 16.33
CA TYR A 484 -14.86 -12.51 15.17
C TYR A 484 -13.99 -11.27 15.44
N VAL A 485 -14.40 -10.42 16.39
CA VAL A 485 -13.68 -9.18 16.71
C VAL A 485 -12.38 -9.54 17.44
N TYR A 486 -11.26 -9.44 16.73
CA TYR A 486 -9.92 -9.68 17.26
C TYR A 486 -9.43 -8.47 18.07
N SER A 487 -9.57 -7.27 17.51
CA SER A 487 -9.30 -6.01 18.21
C SER A 487 -10.51 -5.10 18.11
N SER A 488 -11.05 -4.70 19.27
CA SER A 488 -12.20 -3.81 19.36
C SER A 488 -11.95 -2.45 18.69
N ARG A 489 -13.03 -1.85 18.19
CA ARG A 489 -13.02 -0.55 17.53
C ARG A 489 -12.43 0.54 18.43
N THR A 490 -11.24 1.03 18.08
CA THR A 490 -10.46 1.97 18.89
C THR A 490 -10.14 3.24 18.12
N PHE A 491 -10.33 4.40 18.75
CA PHE A 491 -10.05 5.71 18.13
C PHE A 491 -8.59 6.13 18.30
N TYR A 492 -7.99 6.61 17.21
CA TYR A 492 -6.63 7.12 17.14
C TYR A 492 -6.66 8.59 16.68
N PRO A 493 -6.33 9.56 17.57
CA PRO A 493 -6.39 10.97 17.23
C PRO A 493 -5.23 11.40 16.34
N TYR A 494 -5.51 12.28 15.38
CA TYR A 494 -4.48 12.91 14.56
C TYR A 494 -3.55 13.78 15.42
N THR A 495 -2.25 13.58 15.27
CA THR A 495 -1.23 14.35 16.02
C THR A 495 -0.14 14.93 15.11
N GLY A 496 -0.27 14.77 13.80
CA GLY A 496 0.70 15.21 12.79
C GLY A 496 0.84 14.14 11.69
N PRO A 497 1.54 14.48 10.58
CA PRO A 497 1.71 13.59 9.44
C PRO A 497 2.18 12.21 9.86
N GLU A 498 1.49 11.15 9.43
CA GLU A 498 1.81 9.80 9.86
C GLU A 498 1.60 8.72 8.80
N VAL A 499 2.41 7.68 8.91
CA VAL A 499 2.26 6.44 8.14
C VAL A 499 1.60 5.39 9.03
N VAL A 500 0.55 4.76 8.53
CA VAL A 500 -0.17 3.64 9.14
C VAL A 500 0.18 2.39 8.35
N TYR A 501 0.85 1.45 9.01
CA TYR A 501 1.31 0.20 8.41
C TYR A 501 0.42 -0.96 8.86
N ILE A 502 -0.06 -1.72 7.89
CA ILE A 502 -0.81 -2.96 8.07
C ILE A 502 0.14 -4.11 7.71
N GLN A 503 0.68 -4.74 8.75
CA GLN A 503 1.65 -5.81 8.61
C GLN A 503 0.92 -7.13 8.39
N GLY A 504 1.29 -7.88 7.34
CA GLY A 504 0.83 -9.25 7.13
C GLY A 504 -0.65 -9.41 6.80
N GLY A 505 -1.34 -8.38 6.29
CA GLY A 505 -2.75 -8.51 5.92
C GLY A 505 -3.35 -7.35 5.14
N PRO A 506 -4.55 -7.56 4.56
CA PRO A 506 -5.31 -6.53 3.85
C PRO A 506 -5.98 -5.53 4.80
N VAL A 507 -6.43 -4.40 4.22
CA VAL A 507 -7.12 -3.34 4.97
C VAL A 507 -8.32 -2.79 4.22
N MET A 508 -9.36 -2.45 4.96
CA MET A 508 -10.54 -1.73 4.48
C MET A 508 -10.46 -0.26 4.90
N VAL A 509 -10.80 0.65 4.00
CA VAL A 509 -10.73 2.10 4.22
C VAL A 509 -12.04 2.77 3.79
N ARG A 510 -12.46 3.78 4.56
CA ARG A 510 -13.58 4.70 4.27
C ARG A 510 -13.56 5.91 5.21
N GLY A 511 -14.39 6.91 4.94
CA GLY A 511 -14.73 7.99 5.89
C GLY A 511 -14.25 9.37 5.46
N ILE A 512 -14.15 10.28 6.44
CA ILE A 512 -13.80 11.69 6.21
C ILE A 512 -12.39 11.94 6.74
N VAL A 513 -11.47 12.30 5.85
CA VAL A 513 -10.05 12.49 6.17
C VAL A 513 -9.80 13.92 6.63
N LYS A 514 -9.30 14.04 7.85
CA LYS A 514 -8.75 15.28 8.40
C LYS A 514 -7.34 15.04 8.93
N GLY A 515 -6.36 15.66 8.29
CA GLY A 515 -4.93 15.43 8.51
C GLY A 515 -4.23 14.79 7.31
N GLN A 516 -2.98 14.37 7.53
CA GLN A 516 -2.10 13.83 6.50
C GLN A 516 -1.72 12.38 6.86
N TYR A 517 -2.10 11.44 6.01
CA TYR A 517 -1.91 10.01 6.26
C TYR A 517 -1.35 9.31 5.02
N THR A 518 -0.53 8.30 5.25
CA THR A 518 -0.27 7.26 4.25
C THR A 518 -0.58 5.91 4.86
N VAL A 519 -1.43 5.11 4.21
CA VAL A 519 -1.70 3.71 4.59
C VAL A 519 -0.86 2.82 3.70
N VAL A 520 -0.10 1.90 4.29
CA VAL A 520 0.75 0.95 3.57
C VAL A 520 0.49 -0.49 4.05
N THR A 521 0.46 -1.44 3.13
CA THR A 521 0.35 -2.88 3.40
C THR A 521 1.63 -3.60 2.97
N ASP A 522 1.81 -4.83 3.43
CA ASP A 522 2.80 -5.76 2.83
C ASP A 522 2.37 -6.24 1.43
N ASP A 523 3.29 -6.85 0.70
CA ASP A 523 3.06 -7.38 -0.65
C ASP A 523 2.02 -8.51 -0.63
N SER A 524 2.41 -9.65 -0.04
CA SER A 524 1.55 -10.79 0.23
C SER A 524 1.94 -11.45 1.55
N VAL A 525 1.03 -12.26 2.09
CA VAL A 525 1.31 -13.17 3.20
C VAL A 525 0.87 -14.57 2.80
N GLU A 526 1.76 -15.53 3.03
CA GLU A 526 1.46 -16.95 2.84
C GLU A 526 0.70 -17.47 4.08
N TYR A 527 -0.17 -18.45 3.89
CA TYR A 527 -0.92 -19.08 4.96
C TYR A 527 -1.22 -20.55 4.60
N ARG A 528 -1.41 -21.39 5.60
CA ARG A 528 -1.91 -22.74 5.40
C ARG A 528 -3.41 -22.79 5.32
N ARG A 529 -3.90 -23.55 4.34
CA ARG A 529 -5.33 -23.74 4.14
C ARG A 529 -5.99 -24.43 5.33
N HIS A 530 -7.24 -24.09 5.55
CA HIS A 530 -8.02 -24.65 6.64
C HIS A 530 -8.60 -26.02 6.31
N ASP A 531 -8.62 -26.42 5.04
CA ASP A 531 -9.02 -27.75 4.61
C ASP A 531 -7.89 -28.72 4.34
N ASP A 532 -6.66 -28.23 4.18
CA ASP A 532 -5.46 -29.05 4.10
C ASP A 532 -4.25 -28.22 4.57
N ALA A 533 -3.76 -28.51 5.77
CA ALA A 533 -2.62 -27.79 6.35
C ALA A 533 -1.29 -28.10 5.66
N THR A 534 -1.24 -29.09 4.75
CA THR A 534 -0.05 -29.34 3.93
C THR A 534 0.05 -28.39 2.74
N ILE A 535 -1.05 -27.72 2.37
CA ILE A 535 -1.12 -26.77 1.27
C ILE A 535 -0.91 -25.35 1.80
N ILE A 536 0.06 -24.65 1.18
CA ILE A 536 0.31 -23.23 1.39
C ILE A 536 -0.30 -22.46 0.22
N ASP A 537 -1.08 -21.44 0.55
CA ASP A 537 -1.58 -20.45 -0.39
C ASP A 537 -1.18 -19.04 0.10
N GLN A 538 -1.57 -17.98 -0.62
CA GLN A 538 -1.25 -16.61 -0.24
C GLN A 538 -2.44 -15.67 -0.38
N ILE A 539 -2.43 -14.61 0.41
CA ILE A 539 -3.29 -13.46 0.21
C ILE A 539 -2.43 -12.23 -0.06
N TRP A 540 -2.96 -11.30 -0.84
CA TRP A 540 -2.27 -10.05 -1.15
C TRP A 540 -2.68 -8.96 -0.18
N GLY A 541 -1.72 -8.08 0.18
CA GLY A 541 -1.98 -6.90 1.00
C GLY A 541 -2.74 -5.85 0.21
N ASN A 542 -4.02 -6.12 -0.04
CA ASN A 542 -4.91 -5.23 -0.76
C ASN A 542 -5.46 -4.12 0.15
N ILE A 543 -5.73 -2.95 -0.43
CA ILE A 543 -6.50 -1.89 0.20
C ILE A 543 -7.89 -1.85 -0.44
N TRP A 544 -8.92 -2.07 0.36
CA TRP A 544 -10.32 -2.11 -0.05
C TRP A 544 -11.01 -0.78 0.27
N ILE A 545 -11.47 -0.07 -0.75
CA ILE A 545 -12.30 1.12 -0.57
C ILE A 545 -13.74 0.65 -0.43
N THR A 546 -14.30 0.75 0.78
CA THR A 546 -15.63 0.20 1.11
C THR A 546 -16.76 1.24 1.10
N GLY A 547 -16.40 2.51 0.95
CA GLY A 547 -17.29 3.66 0.83
C GLY A 547 -16.48 4.90 0.42
N ASP A 548 -17.14 6.05 0.45
CA ASP A 548 -16.50 7.34 0.16
C ASP A 548 -15.28 7.59 1.07
N ILE A 549 -14.25 8.19 0.48
CA ILE A 549 -13.08 8.74 1.15
C ILE A 549 -12.95 10.17 0.68
N VAL A 550 -13.32 11.12 1.52
CA VAL A 550 -13.34 12.55 1.16
C VAL A 550 -12.58 13.37 2.19
N TYR A 551 -11.96 14.47 1.76
CA TYR A 551 -11.34 15.40 2.69
C TYR A 551 -12.41 16.21 3.43
N GLU A 552 -12.15 16.53 4.70
CA GLU A 552 -13.13 17.24 5.54
C GLU A 552 -13.55 18.60 5.00
N ASP A 553 -12.68 19.25 4.23
CA ASP A 553 -12.93 20.55 3.61
C ASP A 553 -13.37 20.46 2.13
N SER A 554 -13.56 19.27 1.59
CA SER A 554 -14.04 19.09 0.22
C SER A 554 -15.43 19.69 -0.02
N TYR A 555 -15.70 20.06 -1.26
CA TYR A 555 -17.03 20.47 -1.69
C TYR A 555 -18.04 19.33 -1.51
N SER A 556 -19.32 19.66 -1.45
CA SER A 556 -20.40 18.66 -1.33
C SER A 556 -20.46 17.66 -2.49
N SER A 557 -19.76 17.94 -3.59
CA SER A 557 -19.59 17.04 -4.74
C SER A 557 -18.48 16.00 -4.55
N GLY A 558 -17.71 16.07 -3.45
CA GLY A 558 -16.49 15.29 -3.22
C GLY A 558 -15.21 15.98 -3.71
N ALA A 559 -15.33 17.02 -4.56
CA ALA A 559 -14.19 17.73 -5.12
C ALA A 559 -13.29 18.35 -4.05
N VAL A 560 -11.97 18.23 -4.23
CA VAL A 560 -10.98 18.86 -3.34
C VAL A 560 -10.93 20.36 -3.59
N ILE A 561 -10.46 21.12 -2.59
CA ILE A 561 -10.17 22.54 -2.75
C ILE A 561 -8.77 22.64 -3.37
N GLU A 562 -8.72 23.07 -4.63
CA GLU A 562 -7.46 23.23 -5.36
C GLU A 562 -6.59 24.38 -4.81
N PRO A 563 -5.26 24.36 -5.03
CA PRO A 563 -4.36 25.41 -4.54
C PRO A 563 -4.76 26.84 -4.93
N GLU A 564 -5.35 27.02 -6.11
CA GLU A 564 -5.82 28.34 -6.59
C GLU A 564 -7.01 28.89 -5.82
N ASP A 565 -7.81 28.01 -5.20
CA ASP A 565 -8.96 28.34 -4.35
C ASP A 565 -8.62 28.36 -2.85
N GLY A 566 -7.34 28.23 -2.51
CA GLY A 566 -6.83 28.27 -1.13
C GLY A 566 -6.21 26.95 -0.63
N GLY A 567 -6.35 25.87 -1.41
CA GLY A 567 -5.80 24.55 -1.13
C GLY A 567 -6.39 23.84 0.09
N THR A 568 -6.03 22.57 0.25
CA THR A 568 -6.37 21.77 1.44
C THR A 568 -5.13 21.45 2.30
N ASN A 569 -5.35 21.20 3.59
CA ASN A 569 -4.33 20.65 4.50
C ASN A 569 -4.44 19.12 4.66
N ASN A 570 -5.46 18.52 4.05
CA ASN A 570 -5.77 17.11 4.15
C ASN A 570 -5.13 16.37 2.97
N VAL A 571 -4.46 15.25 3.23
CA VAL A 571 -3.92 14.39 2.17
C VAL A 571 -3.95 12.94 2.61
N LEU A 572 -4.33 12.06 1.69
CA LEU A 572 -4.29 10.62 1.91
C LEU A 572 -3.47 9.95 0.80
N GLY A 573 -2.49 9.13 1.21
CA GLY A 573 -1.80 8.17 0.35
C GLY A 573 -2.27 6.75 0.67
N LEU A 574 -2.59 5.96 -0.34
CA LEU A 574 -2.87 4.54 -0.23
C LEU A 574 -1.81 3.79 -1.03
N VAL A 575 -0.94 3.04 -0.36
CA VAL A 575 0.14 2.26 -0.99
C VAL A 575 -0.09 0.79 -0.70
N ALA A 576 -0.74 0.09 -1.63
CA ALA A 576 -1.02 -1.33 -1.52
C ALA A 576 0.15 -2.16 -2.07
N GLY A 577 0.57 -3.18 -1.33
CA GLY A 577 1.45 -4.22 -1.85
C GLY A 577 0.80 -4.98 -3.02
N GLY A 578 -0.48 -5.35 -2.87
CA GLY A 578 -1.28 -5.92 -3.95
C GLY A 578 -2.04 -4.85 -4.74
N ASN A 579 -3.35 -4.83 -4.55
CA ASN A 579 -4.30 -4.01 -5.29
C ASN A 579 -4.96 -2.93 -4.44
N ILE A 580 -5.49 -1.91 -5.12
CA ILE A 580 -6.45 -0.98 -4.52
C ILE A 580 -7.80 -1.25 -5.20
N ILE A 581 -8.75 -1.78 -4.44
CA ILE A 581 -9.98 -2.35 -4.99
C ILE A 581 -11.19 -1.54 -4.50
N LEU A 582 -12.00 -1.04 -5.45
CA LEU A 582 -13.34 -0.53 -5.15
C LEU A 582 -14.25 -1.71 -4.80
N ALA A 583 -14.52 -1.89 -3.51
CA ALA A 583 -15.27 -3.01 -2.99
C ALA A 583 -16.73 -2.97 -3.47
N ASN A 584 -17.33 -4.14 -3.71
CA ASN A 584 -18.74 -4.27 -4.08
C ASN A 584 -19.67 -4.10 -2.87
N THR A 585 -19.75 -2.87 -2.35
CA THR A 585 -20.62 -2.52 -1.23
C THR A 585 -21.86 -1.76 -1.72
N ARG A 586 -22.88 -1.72 -0.87
CA ARG A 586 -24.10 -0.95 -1.13
C ARG A 586 -23.80 0.54 -1.33
N GLU A 587 -22.90 1.07 -0.52
CA GLU A 587 -22.37 2.44 -0.55
C GLU A 587 -21.67 2.71 -1.87
N ASN A 588 -20.96 1.71 -2.41
CA ASN A 588 -20.28 1.80 -3.70
C ASN A 588 -21.17 1.44 -4.90
N GLY A 589 -22.49 1.53 -4.81
CA GLY A 589 -23.36 1.35 -5.97
C GLY A 589 -23.50 -0.11 -6.45
N ALA A 590 -23.25 -1.08 -5.58
CA ALA A 590 -23.46 -2.49 -5.88
C ALA A 590 -24.83 -2.79 -6.52
N ARG A 591 -24.87 -3.89 -7.29
CA ARG A 591 -26.08 -4.49 -7.83
C ARG A 591 -26.79 -3.58 -8.83
N ASN A 592 -26.06 -3.22 -9.88
CA ASN A 592 -26.48 -2.33 -10.96
C ASN A 592 -27.00 -0.98 -10.44
N ASN A 593 -26.23 -0.37 -9.53
CA ASN A 593 -26.52 0.91 -8.92
C ASN A 593 -27.94 0.99 -8.35
N TYR A 594 -28.36 -0.04 -7.62
CA TYR A 594 -29.66 -0.08 -6.96
C TYR A 594 -29.87 1.15 -6.03
N GLN A 595 -28.74 1.64 -5.49
CA GLN A 595 -28.55 2.87 -4.73
C GLN A 595 -28.90 4.20 -5.41
N GLY A 596 -28.57 4.31 -6.69
CA GLY A 596 -28.23 5.61 -7.27
C GLY A 596 -27.01 6.26 -6.61
N ALA A 597 -26.06 5.46 -6.10
CA ALA A 597 -24.82 5.91 -5.48
C ALA A 597 -23.69 6.02 -6.51
N ASN A 598 -22.71 6.86 -6.18
CA ASN A 598 -21.39 6.97 -6.83
C ASN A 598 -20.36 6.84 -5.71
N VAL A 599 -19.08 6.67 -6.07
CA VAL A 599 -18.00 6.65 -5.09
C VAL A 599 -17.13 7.88 -5.28
N ASN A 600 -16.83 8.58 -4.19
CA ASN A 600 -15.89 9.69 -4.16
C ASN A 600 -14.60 9.26 -3.45
N VAL A 601 -13.45 9.48 -4.08
CA VAL A 601 -12.15 9.13 -3.52
C VAL A 601 -11.20 10.31 -3.65
N ASN A 602 -10.72 10.81 -2.52
CA ASN A 602 -9.71 11.85 -2.42
C ASN A 602 -8.45 11.21 -1.86
N ALA A 603 -7.58 10.72 -2.75
CA ALA A 603 -6.36 10.02 -2.36
C ALA A 603 -5.38 9.90 -3.53
N ALA A 604 -4.09 9.93 -3.20
CA ALA A 604 -3.04 9.38 -4.06
C ALA A 604 -2.99 7.86 -3.88
N VAL A 605 -3.23 7.09 -4.94
CA VAL A 605 -3.32 5.62 -4.89
C VAL A 605 -2.16 4.98 -5.65
N MET A 606 -1.51 3.99 -5.02
CA MET A 606 -0.42 3.21 -5.58
C MET A 606 -0.60 1.72 -5.31
N ALA A 607 -0.61 0.90 -6.36
CA ALA A 607 -0.69 -0.56 -6.28
C ALA A 607 0.63 -1.17 -6.80
N LEU A 608 1.51 -1.60 -5.90
CA LEU A 608 2.90 -1.97 -6.20
C LEU A 608 3.00 -3.15 -7.16
N HIS A 609 2.27 -4.24 -6.88
CA HIS A 609 2.27 -5.44 -7.73
C HIS A 609 0.94 -5.66 -8.46
N GLY A 610 -0.03 -4.78 -8.24
CA GLY A 610 -1.39 -4.90 -8.77
C GLY A 610 -1.89 -3.65 -9.46
N ALA A 611 -3.20 -3.43 -9.38
CA ALA A 611 -3.86 -2.31 -10.04
C ALA A 611 -4.86 -1.56 -9.15
N PHE A 612 -5.23 -0.36 -9.59
CA PHE A 612 -6.46 0.27 -9.13
C PHE A 612 -7.62 -0.32 -9.94
N ILE A 613 -8.50 -1.09 -9.28
CA ILE A 613 -9.47 -1.95 -9.98
C ILE A 613 -10.84 -1.97 -9.31
N SER A 614 -11.89 -2.20 -10.09
CA SER A 614 -13.22 -2.49 -9.55
C SER A 614 -13.34 -3.94 -9.13
N HIS A 615 -14.08 -4.24 -8.05
CA HIS A 615 -14.40 -5.61 -7.64
C HIS A 615 -15.46 -6.24 -8.59
N TYR A 616 -15.12 -6.41 -9.87
CA TYR A 616 -16.07 -6.81 -10.92
C TYR A 616 -16.37 -8.32 -10.93
N TRP A 617 -15.56 -9.16 -10.28
CA TRP A 617 -15.83 -10.60 -10.20
C TRP A 617 -16.98 -10.92 -9.24
N GLN A 618 -17.20 -10.10 -8.22
CA GLN A 618 -18.43 -10.15 -7.42
C GLN A 618 -19.58 -9.38 -8.10
N ASN A 619 -19.86 -9.70 -9.36
CA ASN A 619 -20.95 -9.07 -10.11
C ASN A 619 -22.27 -9.81 -9.93
N SER A 620 -23.37 -9.12 -10.19
CA SER A 620 -24.69 -9.71 -10.20
C SER A 620 -25.19 -10.11 -11.59
N VAL A 621 -24.36 -10.14 -12.63
CA VAL A 621 -24.81 -10.36 -14.02
C VAL A 621 -25.10 -11.84 -14.30
N GLN A 622 -26.36 -12.17 -14.57
CA GLN A 622 -26.75 -13.48 -15.07
C GLN A 622 -27.79 -13.36 -16.18
N SER A 623 -27.39 -13.73 -17.40
CA SER A 623 -28.26 -13.59 -18.58
C SER A 623 -28.14 -14.74 -19.57
N THR A 624 -29.00 -14.73 -20.59
CA THR A 624 -28.90 -15.68 -21.71
C THR A 624 -27.58 -15.54 -22.49
N PHE A 625 -26.99 -14.35 -22.51
CA PHE A 625 -25.74 -14.09 -23.25
C PHE A 625 -24.51 -14.44 -22.43
N CYS A 626 -24.60 -14.31 -21.11
CA CYS A 626 -23.57 -14.73 -20.16
C CYS A 626 -24.21 -15.46 -18.97
N PRO A 627 -24.52 -16.77 -19.10
CA PRO A 627 -25.20 -17.52 -18.04
C PRO A 627 -24.30 -17.77 -16.81
N THR A 628 -22.99 -17.60 -16.98
CA THR A 628 -21.92 -17.92 -16.03
C THR A 628 -21.14 -16.69 -15.56
N CYS A 629 -21.49 -15.46 -15.96
CA CYS A 629 -20.73 -14.24 -15.62
C CYS A 629 -20.60 -14.00 -14.11
N ALA A 630 -21.66 -14.31 -13.35
CA ALA A 630 -21.70 -14.10 -11.92
C ALA A 630 -21.34 -15.34 -11.09
N ILE A 631 -21.07 -16.50 -11.70
CA ILE A 631 -20.83 -17.77 -11.00
C ILE A 631 -19.46 -18.35 -11.35
N PRO A 632 -18.83 -19.09 -10.41
CA PRO A 632 -17.52 -19.67 -10.66
C PRO A 632 -17.61 -20.89 -11.58
N ASN A 633 -16.48 -21.26 -12.19
CA ASN A 633 -16.32 -22.52 -12.90
C ASN A 633 -15.71 -23.57 -11.97
N ASN A 634 -16.54 -24.44 -11.42
CA ASN A 634 -16.11 -25.44 -10.42
C ASN A 634 -15.06 -26.42 -10.96
N SER A 635 -15.06 -26.71 -12.27
CA SER A 635 -14.11 -27.66 -12.85
C SER A 635 -12.77 -27.04 -13.26
N GLN A 636 -12.79 -25.73 -13.52
CA GLN A 636 -11.62 -24.96 -13.96
C GLN A 636 -11.71 -23.55 -13.34
N PRO A 637 -11.45 -23.39 -12.03
CA PRO A 637 -11.69 -22.13 -11.32
C PRO A 637 -10.94 -20.93 -11.91
N TRP A 638 -9.80 -21.17 -12.56
CA TRP A 638 -9.03 -20.13 -13.26
C TRP A 638 -9.70 -19.52 -14.49
N PHE A 639 -10.78 -20.13 -15.00
CA PHE A 639 -11.62 -19.55 -16.06
C PHE A 639 -12.88 -18.87 -15.51
N SER A 640 -13.03 -18.74 -14.19
CA SER A 640 -14.18 -18.07 -13.59
C SER A 640 -14.26 -16.59 -13.98
N LEU A 641 -15.47 -16.15 -14.31
CA LEU A 641 -15.78 -14.74 -14.56
C LEU A 641 -16.39 -14.07 -13.31
N GLY A 642 -16.94 -14.85 -12.41
CA GLY A 642 -17.45 -14.33 -11.16
C GLY A 642 -17.29 -15.31 -10.03
N ASP A 643 -17.40 -14.78 -8.82
CA ASP A 643 -17.20 -15.52 -7.59
C ASP A 643 -18.48 -16.20 -7.08
N GLY A 644 -19.63 -16.05 -7.74
CA GLY A 644 -20.92 -16.63 -7.30
C GLY A 644 -21.71 -15.75 -6.35
N ARG A 645 -21.08 -14.75 -5.73
CA ARG A 645 -21.57 -14.12 -4.50
C ARG A 645 -22.29 -12.81 -4.75
N GLY A 646 -22.09 -12.17 -5.90
CA GLY A 646 -22.69 -10.86 -6.20
C GLY A 646 -24.22 -10.82 -6.16
N GLY A 647 -24.91 -11.91 -6.51
CA GLY A 647 -26.37 -12.03 -6.37
C GLY A 647 -26.86 -12.22 -4.93
N HIS A 648 -25.95 -12.57 -4.00
CA HIS A 648 -26.23 -12.86 -2.59
C HIS A 648 -25.69 -11.78 -1.66
N ARG A 649 -25.25 -10.65 -2.22
CA ARG A 649 -24.78 -9.47 -1.49
C ARG A 649 -25.67 -8.28 -1.83
N ASN A 650 -25.76 -7.32 -0.90
CA ASN A 650 -26.46 -6.05 -1.07
C ASN A 650 -27.96 -6.20 -1.47
N PRO A 651 -28.83 -6.79 -0.61
CA PRO A 651 -28.59 -7.25 0.77
C PRO A 651 -28.07 -8.69 0.83
N VAL A 652 -27.58 -9.10 2.00
CA VAL A 652 -27.12 -10.47 2.25
C VAL A 652 -28.28 -11.45 2.07
N LEU A 653 -28.05 -12.49 1.27
CA LEU A 653 -28.95 -13.63 1.11
C LEU A 653 -28.20 -14.94 1.41
N PRO A 654 -28.84 -15.92 2.06
CA PRO A 654 -28.23 -17.21 2.27
C PRO A 654 -28.03 -17.93 0.93
N GLU A 655 -26.98 -18.73 0.84
CA GLU A 655 -26.65 -19.54 -0.35
C GLU A 655 -27.79 -20.51 -0.73
N SER A 656 -28.56 -20.97 0.26
CA SER A 656 -29.72 -21.84 0.07
C SER A 656 -30.92 -21.16 -0.62
N SER A 657 -30.89 -19.83 -0.76
CA SER A 657 -31.92 -19.06 -1.47
C SER A 657 -31.50 -18.75 -2.90
N ASN A 658 -32.46 -18.39 -3.76
CA ASN A 658 -32.11 -17.91 -5.09
C ASN A 658 -31.43 -16.53 -4.97
N GLY A 659 -30.21 -16.43 -5.50
CA GLY A 659 -29.52 -15.16 -5.65
C GLY A 659 -30.31 -14.17 -6.50
N ASN A 660 -30.15 -12.90 -6.20
CA ASN A 660 -30.76 -11.83 -6.95
C ASN A 660 -29.82 -11.25 -8.00
N TYR A 661 -29.86 -11.83 -9.18
CA TYR A 661 -29.04 -11.40 -10.30
C TYR A 661 -29.70 -10.29 -11.11
N THR A 662 -28.88 -9.40 -11.65
CA THR A 662 -29.21 -8.42 -12.67
C THR A 662 -29.10 -9.08 -14.05
N ASN A 663 -29.84 -8.58 -15.03
CA ASN A 663 -29.89 -9.18 -16.36
C ASN A 663 -28.52 -9.07 -17.09
N ASN A 664 -28.36 -8.09 -17.98
CA ASN A 664 -27.15 -7.97 -18.80
C ASN A 664 -26.14 -6.96 -18.26
N ILE A 665 -26.40 -6.30 -17.12
CA ILE A 665 -25.66 -5.11 -16.68
C ILE A 665 -25.46 -5.16 -15.17
N ASP A 666 -24.28 -4.77 -14.70
CA ASP A 666 -23.97 -4.44 -13.30
C ASP A 666 -23.20 -3.12 -13.26
N TYR A 667 -23.85 -2.06 -13.73
CA TYR A 667 -23.31 -0.71 -13.74
C TYR A 667 -23.44 -0.09 -12.35
N ARG A 668 -22.32 0.28 -11.73
CA ARG A 668 -22.24 0.71 -10.33
C ARG A 668 -22.14 2.23 -10.14
N GLY A 669 -22.39 3.00 -11.19
CA GLY A 669 -22.29 4.46 -11.18
C GLY A 669 -20.93 4.96 -11.65
N ALA A 670 -20.53 6.14 -11.16
CA ALA A 670 -19.23 6.74 -11.45
C ALA A 670 -18.29 6.68 -10.24
N ILE A 671 -16.99 6.56 -10.51
CA ILE A 671 -15.92 6.85 -9.55
C ILE A 671 -15.43 8.28 -9.80
N ASN A 672 -15.64 9.15 -8.82
CA ASN A 672 -15.09 10.50 -8.80
C ASN A 672 -13.77 10.47 -8.00
N LEU A 673 -12.65 10.33 -8.71
CA LEU A 673 -11.33 10.39 -8.10
C LEU A 673 -10.81 11.83 -8.18
N TRP A 674 -10.32 12.33 -7.05
CA TRP A 674 -9.50 13.54 -6.93
C TRP A 674 -8.17 13.14 -6.30
N GLY A 675 -7.13 12.95 -7.12
CA GLY A 675 -5.88 12.39 -6.63
C GLY A 675 -4.92 11.95 -7.72
N SER A 676 -4.24 10.83 -7.48
CA SER A 676 -3.29 10.21 -8.42
C SER A 676 -3.49 8.70 -8.49
N ILE A 677 -3.22 8.09 -9.64
CA ILE A 677 -3.25 6.63 -9.84
C ILE A 677 -1.87 6.17 -10.29
N VAL A 678 -1.33 5.19 -9.57
CA VAL A 678 -0.04 4.56 -9.89
C VAL A 678 -0.21 3.05 -9.78
N GLN A 679 0.09 2.31 -10.84
CA GLN A 679 -0.18 0.86 -10.89
C GLN A 679 0.84 0.10 -11.73
N GLN A 680 0.96 -1.20 -11.46
CA GLN A 680 1.77 -2.12 -12.25
C GLN A 680 1.19 -2.33 -13.65
N GLU A 681 -0.11 -2.60 -13.72
CA GLU A 681 -0.84 -2.86 -14.96
C GLU A 681 -2.21 -2.17 -14.92
N ARG A 682 -2.86 -2.01 -16.07
CA ARG A 682 -4.10 -1.24 -16.17
C ARG A 682 -5.29 -2.02 -15.61
N GLY A 683 -5.78 -1.61 -14.44
CA GLY A 683 -6.98 -2.20 -13.83
C GLY A 683 -8.29 -1.87 -14.55
N TYR A 684 -9.20 -2.83 -14.62
CA TYR A 684 -10.57 -2.61 -15.09
C TYR A 684 -11.42 -1.85 -14.06
N MET A 685 -11.69 -0.58 -14.36
CA MET A 685 -12.81 0.14 -13.72
C MET A 685 -14.17 -0.28 -14.27
N LYS A 686 -14.22 -0.45 -15.58
CA LYS A 686 -15.41 -0.87 -16.31
C LYS A 686 -15.02 -1.97 -17.26
N ARG A 687 -15.70 -3.11 -17.15
CA ARG A 687 -15.54 -4.24 -18.05
C ARG A 687 -16.71 -4.27 -19.02
N ASN A 688 -16.43 -4.27 -20.32
CA ASN A 688 -17.43 -4.23 -21.39
C ASN A 688 -17.21 -5.33 -22.45
N ALA A 689 -18.20 -5.49 -23.33
CA ALA A 689 -18.17 -6.35 -24.53
C ALA A 689 -17.56 -5.61 -25.75
N PRO A 690 -16.98 -6.30 -26.76
CA PRO A 690 -17.10 -7.73 -27.02
C PRO A 690 -15.79 -8.54 -26.92
N CYS A 691 -15.93 -9.81 -26.53
CA CYS A 691 -14.85 -10.80 -26.59
C CYS A 691 -14.25 -10.89 -28.00
N SER A 692 -12.92 -10.76 -28.12
CA SER A 692 -12.22 -10.95 -29.40
C SER A 692 -11.80 -12.41 -29.66
N ASN A 693 -11.93 -13.32 -28.69
CA ASN A 693 -11.73 -14.76 -28.91
C ASN A 693 -12.27 -15.57 -27.73
N PRO A 694 -12.98 -16.70 -27.93
CA PRO A 694 -13.20 -17.65 -26.84
C PRO A 694 -11.85 -18.16 -26.32
N ILE A 695 -11.64 -18.10 -25.01
CA ILE A 695 -10.48 -18.71 -24.36
C ILE A 695 -10.68 -20.24 -24.39
N PRO A 696 -9.66 -21.05 -24.71
CA PRO A 696 -9.80 -22.51 -24.69
C PRO A 696 -10.18 -23.00 -23.28
N GLY A 697 -11.46 -23.33 -23.08
CA GLY A 697 -11.98 -23.88 -21.81
C GLY A 697 -12.75 -22.91 -20.91
N GLY A 698 -13.03 -21.68 -21.33
CA GLY A 698 -13.76 -20.70 -20.51
C GLY A 698 -14.82 -19.89 -21.24
N ASP A 699 -15.74 -19.31 -20.47
CA ASP A 699 -16.64 -18.25 -20.92
C ASP A 699 -15.89 -16.91 -20.96
N CYS A 700 -16.45 -15.92 -21.64
CA CYS A 700 -15.92 -14.56 -21.69
C CYS A 700 -17.05 -13.57 -21.39
N TYR A 701 -16.72 -12.35 -20.96
CA TYR A 701 -17.73 -11.34 -20.68
C TYR A 701 -18.41 -10.89 -21.98
N THR A 702 -19.63 -11.37 -22.16
CA THR A 702 -20.52 -11.01 -23.27
C THR A 702 -21.67 -10.11 -22.82
N SER A 703 -21.72 -9.78 -21.54
CA SER A 703 -22.65 -8.83 -20.95
C SER A 703 -22.30 -7.40 -21.32
N GLU A 704 -23.22 -6.46 -21.06
CA GLU A 704 -22.90 -5.05 -21.10
C GLU A 704 -22.07 -4.68 -19.86
N ASP A 705 -22.05 -3.40 -19.52
CA ASP A 705 -21.19 -2.77 -18.54
C ASP A 705 -21.22 -3.41 -17.13
N ILE A 706 -20.05 -3.81 -16.62
CA ILE A 706 -19.81 -4.19 -15.22
C ILE A 706 -18.76 -3.26 -14.61
N GLY A 707 -19.10 -2.60 -13.50
CA GLY A 707 -18.20 -1.67 -12.81
C GLY A 707 -18.62 -0.21 -12.96
N TYR A 708 -17.66 0.72 -13.05
CA TYR A 708 -17.86 2.16 -12.92
C TYR A 708 -17.47 2.94 -14.16
N ASP A 709 -18.19 4.01 -14.47
CA ASP A 709 -17.65 5.07 -15.32
C ASP A 709 -16.57 5.84 -14.57
N LYS A 710 -15.55 6.29 -15.31
CA LYS A 710 -14.42 7.03 -14.74
C LYS A 710 -14.71 8.52 -14.76
N ASN A 711 -14.49 9.19 -13.63
CA ASN A 711 -14.38 10.63 -13.54
C ASN A 711 -13.12 10.96 -12.73
N TYR A 712 -12.04 11.20 -13.46
CA TYR A 712 -10.68 11.22 -12.94
C TYR A 712 -10.14 12.65 -13.00
N ASN A 713 -9.96 13.26 -11.82
CA ASN A 713 -9.49 14.62 -11.63
C ASN A 713 -8.20 14.58 -10.80
N TYR A 714 -7.24 15.44 -11.13
CA TYR A 714 -5.97 15.47 -10.44
C TYR A 714 -6.02 16.44 -9.26
N ASP A 715 -5.59 16.01 -8.08
CA ASP A 715 -5.46 16.89 -6.92
C ASP A 715 -4.13 17.65 -7.00
N TYR A 716 -4.15 18.92 -7.40
CA TYR A 716 -2.92 19.70 -7.55
C TYR A 716 -2.24 20.01 -6.21
N ASN A 717 -2.92 19.82 -5.07
CA ASN A 717 -2.29 19.94 -3.76
C ASN A 717 -1.17 18.92 -3.58
N LEU A 718 -1.21 17.76 -4.28
CA LEU A 718 -0.20 16.70 -4.19
C LEU A 718 1.20 17.17 -4.61
N ILE A 719 1.30 18.15 -5.52
CA ILE A 719 2.59 18.70 -5.97
C ILE A 719 3.34 19.38 -4.82
N ASP A 720 2.60 20.13 -4.00
CA ASP A 720 3.15 20.92 -2.90
C ASP A 720 3.15 20.14 -1.58
N ARG A 721 2.18 19.23 -1.41
CA ARG A 721 1.87 18.50 -0.18
C ARG A 721 1.57 17.03 -0.48
N PRO A 722 2.59 16.25 -0.89
CA PRO A 722 2.43 14.82 -1.11
C PRO A 722 2.03 14.11 0.19
N PRO A 723 1.45 12.90 0.11
CA PRO A 723 1.22 12.07 1.28
C PRO A 723 2.51 11.82 2.06
N PRO A 724 2.44 11.62 3.39
CA PRO A 724 3.61 11.36 4.21
C PRO A 724 4.47 10.21 3.68
N TYR A 725 5.75 10.47 3.42
CA TYR A 725 6.71 9.47 2.87
C TYR A 725 6.26 8.77 1.58
N TYR A 726 5.40 9.40 0.76
CA TYR A 726 4.96 8.83 -0.51
C TYR A 726 6.17 8.51 -1.42
N PRO A 727 6.12 7.41 -2.21
CA PRO A 727 7.28 6.95 -2.98
C PRO A 727 7.83 7.98 -4.00
N ASP A 728 9.15 8.17 -3.95
CA ASP A 728 9.89 9.01 -4.90
C ASP A 728 10.11 8.30 -6.24
N GLN A 729 10.18 9.06 -7.34
CA GLN A 729 10.54 8.53 -8.66
C GLN A 729 12.06 8.29 -8.76
N SER A 730 12.47 7.22 -9.42
CA SER A 730 13.87 6.94 -9.74
C SER A 730 14.06 6.52 -11.20
N THR A 731 15.20 6.90 -11.77
CA THR A 731 15.60 6.51 -13.13
C THR A 731 16.32 5.18 -13.12
N VAL A 732 16.42 4.52 -14.29
CA VAL A 732 17.16 3.26 -14.49
C VAL A 732 18.61 3.27 -13.99
N ASP A 733 19.23 4.45 -13.91
CA ASP A 733 20.60 4.62 -13.41
C ASP A 733 20.67 4.76 -11.87
N GLY A 734 19.54 4.63 -11.18
CA GLY A 734 19.41 4.77 -9.72
C GLY A 734 19.39 6.20 -9.20
N ALA A 735 19.24 7.19 -10.09
CA ALA A 735 19.12 8.60 -9.70
C ALA A 735 17.68 8.93 -9.28
N ILE A 736 17.52 9.61 -8.14
CA ILE A 736 16.23 10.16 -7.72
C ILE A 736 15.89 11.34 -8.62
N VAL A 737 14.64 11.43 -9.08
CA VAL A 737 14.18 12.57 -9.88
C VAL A 737 14.00 13.78 -8.97
N LEU A 738 14.78 14.84 -9.21
CA LEU A 738 14.76 16.06 -8.42
C LEU A 738 14.21 17.24 -9.24
N ARG A 739 13.30 18.03 -8.65
CA ARG A 739 12.81 19.31 -9.20
C ARG A 739 13.51 20.48 -8.53
N LEU A 740 13.95 21.44 -9.34
CA LEU A 740 14.54 22.69 -8.84
C LEU A 740 13.50 23.51 -8.06
N LYS A 741 13.78 23.81 -6.80
CA LYS A 741 12.91 24.64 -5.94
C LYS A 741 13.42 26.07 -5.80
N SER A 742 14.72 26.23 -5.59
CA SER A 742 15.34 27.56 -5.55
C SER A 742 16.79 27.52 -6.05
N TYR A 743 17.20 28.60 -6.70
CA TYR A 743 18.56 28.79 -7.17
C TYR A 743 18.95 30.26 -7.00
N GLY A 744 20.08 30.52 -6.33
CA GLY A 744 20.56 31.89 -6.20
C GLY A 744 21.56 32.09 -5.06
N LEU A 745 21.99 33.34 -4.90
CA LEU A 745 22.92 33.75 -3.85
C LEU A 745 22.32 33.61 -2.45
N VAL A 746 23.15 33.17 -1.50
CA VAL A 746 22.81 33.22 -0.08
C VAL A 746 22.91 34.67 0.38
N VAL A 747 21.77 35.29 0.72
CA VAL A 747 21.74 36.71 1.12
C VAL A 747 21.94 36.81 2.64
N GLY A 748 23.10 37.33 3.06
CA GLY A 748 23.39 37.55 4.49
C GLY A 748 24.85 37.59 4.91
N GLU A 749 25.80 37.43 3.98
CA GLU A 749 27.26 37.49 4.26
C GLU A 749 27.85 38.91 4.16
#